data_AF-A0A4Q4ZKI9-F1
#
_entry.id   AF-A0A4Q4ZKI9-F1
#
_cell.length_a   1.000
_cell.length_b   1.000
_cell.length_c   1.000
_cell.angle_alpha   90.00
_cell.angle_beta   90.00
_cell.angle_gamma   90.00
#
_symmetry.space_group_name_H-M   'P 1'
#
loop_
_entity.id
_entity.type
_entity.pdbx_description
1 polymer ?
#
loop_
_entity_poly.entity_id
_entity_poly.type
_entity_poly.pdbx_seq_one_letter_code
_entity_poly.pdbx_strand_id
1 'polypeptide(L)'
;MVGPRQAGRLADCLDSLPSGAEVLVAPWGDDPPPVLDGRGARVLRPASTGNDARNAGVTGAHRDLVLLVDATQRVDAGAVEDLATRLTASPDPVVAGRGAASDASRLLWRRGSVPTFDPAHGRFPHAALPDTPPAADLTVVGHDAGPWATPFGTVPPVAGEVADLARLVAARPDAPWLADLLDSVGGAFLDDLEHADPTDVAALADALRRVPVAVLADLGVEDRLRLWLVAHGHHEAMSRLTVDRWFTRGQLPTRVEDGTVLAELPVPGVDVPSDVLAMPVRLEASLRRAVPVAGGWGLTVFASVRWVDLAEHAPTVTARAVHASGHEVALPVTPAPDPAATRHLGTAFQNHDSGAVRVDLPVAALDRAGRWRVEVTLDVAGLMLAGPLTDRDERGSAGVLADSPDAPARLSWDPAEGLVVEAGAGPGAASRPAAPYAVSVEVGDDLVVRVAEGPVGELDLCLGARRVPATLEREPEGTVAARFPLVVDDWGLGSRALPAGTWHVTWRPRGPVAGRGGELALSPGLVARTPYDLDAPDHRARLLRGLRGQLLLQLQPPLADDELGPWAQQRLRSAYVVTDRPVDPGLALFSSYAGTGATDSPRAILEELRHRHPDVRTRWVVADRSVLPPPGVEPVLLRSRAWYDALATAGTVVSNVETDRFFRTRPGQRLVQTFHGYPSKSMGLDLWRSKNHSPLRLALQLANTAGNWTVALTPTPAMDVHYREQYAYEGTILNRGYPRDDALVGPGAAERRAAARARLGLHDDQVAVLHAPTWRDDVATNFRAAPMVTHLDVPRAARALGDGHVLLLRGHRFHEPGRTGAGARVLDVTTYPEVNDLVLAADAAVLDYTSMRFDLALTGTPMVFLVPDLDRYSGTGRGFLYPFTDSAPGPLVATTDEAVTLLRDLPALRTAYADDLARFNATYNADQDGHAAARVVEHLWG
;
A
#
# COMPACT_ATOMS: atom_id res chain seq x y z
N MET A 1 -15.48 -16.80 15.19
CA MET A 1 -16.35 -17.57 16.13
C MET A 1 -17.57 -16.76 16.51
N VAL A 2 -18.74 -17.39 16.48
CA VAL A 2 -20.01 -16.82 16.95
C VAL A 2 -20.09 -17.06 18.47
N GLY A 3 -19.94 -16.02 19.28
CA GLY A 3 -20.01 -16.10 20.75
C GLY A 3 -21.44 -16.37 21.27
N PRO A 4 -21.61 -16.67 22.57
CA PRO A 4 -22.90 -17.10 23.16
C PRO A 4 -24.06 -16.11 22.96
N ARG A 5 -23.77 -14.80 22.92
CA ARG A 5 -24.76 -13.75 22.62
C ARG A 5 -25.23 -13.75 21.15
N GLN A 6 -24.38 -14.21 20.24
CA GLN A 6 -24.69 -14.27 18.80
C GLN A 6 -25.46 -15.56 18.44
N ALA A 7 -25.30 -16.64 19.21
CA ALA A 7 -26.10 -17.86 19.06
C ALA A 7 -27.60 -17.66 19.39
N GLY A 8 -27.91 -16.83 20.39
CA GLY A 8 -29.30 -16.47 20.72
C GLY A 8 -29.99 -15.70 19.59
N ARG A 9 -29.29 -14.75 18.96
CA ARG A 9 -29.83 -13.95 17.83
C ARG A 9 -30.03 -14.79 16.57
N LEU A 10 -29.14 -15.76 16.32
CA LEU A 10 -29.29 -16.69 15.21
C LEU A 10 -30.51 -17.60 15.39
N ALA A 11 -30.84 -17.99 16.62
CA ALA A 11 -32.03 -18.77 16.93
C ALA A 11 -33.33 -18.00 16.63
N ASP A 12 -33.39 -16.72 17.00
CA ASP A 12 -34.53 -15.84 16.66
C ASP A 12 -34.67 -15.67 15.14
N CYS A 13 -33.55 -15.61 14.40
CA CYS A 13 -33.56 -15.58 12.93
C CYS A 13 -34.13 -16.86 12.32
N LEU A 14 -33.77 -18.04 12.85
CA LEU A 14 -34.27 -19.33 12.34
C LEU A 14 -35.79 -19.46 12.47
N ASP A 15 -36.36 -18.93 13.55
CA ASP A 15 -37.80 -18.98 13.82
C ASP A 15 -38.61 -18.03 12.89
N SER A 16 -37.95 -17.06 12.25
CA SER A 16 -38.57 -16.09 11.34
C SER A 16 -38.61 -16.52 9.86
N LEU A 17 -38.00 -17.66 9.52
CA LEU A 17 -37.89 -18.13 8.15
C LEU A 17 -39.17 -18.87 7.68
N PRO A 18 -39.57 -18.72 6.41
CA PRO A 18 -40.73 -19.42 5.86
C PRO A 18 -40.51 -20.94 5.80
N SER A 19 -41.59 -21.72 5.86
CA SER A 19 -41.55 -23.18 5.84
C SER A 19 -40.97 -23.69 4.51
N GLY A 20 -39.76 -24.25 4.56
CA GLY A 20 -39.06 -24.81 3.40
C GLY A 20 -37.66 -24.25 3.13
N ALA A 21 -37.22 -23.21 3.83
CA ALA A 21 -35.84 -22.71 3.76
C ALA A 21 -34.85 -23.72 4.40
N GLU A 22 -33.69 -23.93 3.78
CA GLU A 22 -32.60 -24.69 4.39
C GLU A 22 -31.52 -23.73 4.88
N VAL A 23 -31.12 -23.91 6.13
CA VAL A 23 -30.14 -23.03 6.76
C VAL A 23 -28.82 -23.76 6.93
N LEU A 24 -27.77 -23.21 6.32
CA LEU A 24 -26.43 -23.79 6.32
C LEU A 24 -25.45 -22.84 6.99
N VAL A 25 -24.85 -23.31 8.07
CA VAL A 25 -23.85 -22.53 8.81
C VAL A 25 -22.47 -23.05 8.41
N ALA A 26 -21.66 -22.18 7.82
CA ALA A 26 -20.35 -22.52 7.28
C ALA A 26 -19.23 -21.76 8.02
N PRO A 27 -18.64 -22.35 9.08
CA PRO A 27 -17.59 -21.71 9.88
C PRO A 27 -16.22 -21.78 9.21
N TRP A 28 -15.33 -20.84 9.52
CA TRP A 28 -13.92 -20.87 9.10
C TRP A 28 -12.98 -20.41 10.24
N GLY A 29 -11.74 -20.90 10.22
CA GLY A 29 -10.73 -20.70 11.29
C GLY A 29 -10.56 -21.90 12.23
N ASP A 30 -9.58 -21.82 13.14
CA ASP A 30 -9.14 -22.94 14.01
C ASP A 30 -10.08 -23.27 15.17
N ASP A 31 -11.18 -22.54 15.28
CA ASP A 31 -12.10 -22.64 16.41
C ASP A 31 -13.27 -23.61 16.14
N PRO A 32 -13.77 -24.34 17.17
CA PRO A 32 -14.85 -25.30 17.00
C PRO A 32 -16.19 -24.62 16.65
N PRO A 33 -17.05 -25.27 15.82
CA PRO A 33 -18.33 -24.72 15.39
C PRO A 33 -19.35 -24.65 16.55
N PRO A 34 -20.29 -23.68 16.55
CA PRO A 34 -21.37 -23.62 17.55
C PRO A 34 -22.34 -24.80 17.41
N VAL A 35 -22.86 -25.30 18.53
CA VAL A 35 -23.88 -26.37 18.57
C VAL A 35 -25.28 -25.76 18.42
N LEU A 36 -26.00 -26.12 17.36
CA LEU A 36 -27.34 -25.59 17.01
C LEU A 36 -28.40 -26.70 16.94
N ASP A 37 -28.34 -27.66 17.88
CA ASP A 37 -29.22 -28.83 17.89
C ASP A 37 -30.71 -28.45 17.97
N GLY A 38 -31.53 -29.08 17.11
CA GLY A 38 -33.00 -29.06 17.20
C GLY A 38 -33.74 -28.00 16.37
N ARG A 39 -33.08 -27.16 15.57
CA ARG A 39 -33.72 -26.04 14.83
C ARG A 39 -33.62 -26.07 13.30
N GLY A 40 -33.42 -27.26 12.69
CA GLY A 40 -33.45 -27.42 11.23
C GLY A 40 -32.26 -26.81 10.46
N ALA A 41 -31.27 -26.24 11.14
CA ALA A 41 -30.03 -25.73 10.55
C ALA A 41 -28.94 -26.81 10.52
N ARG A 42 -28.16 -26.86 9.44
CA ARG A 42 -27.05 -27.82 9.28
C ARG A 42 -25.71 -27.09 9.30
N VAL A 43 -24.86 -27.46 10.24
CA VAL A 43 -23.54 -26.84 10.43
C VAL A 43 -22.49 -27.67 9.69
N LEU A 44 -21.73 -27.03 8.81
CA LEU A 44 -20.67 -27.67 8.04
C LEU A 44 -19.34 -27.68 8.81
N ARG A 45 -18.41 -28.54 8.39
CA ARG A 45 -17.08 -28.59 9.00
C ARG A 45 -16.34 -27.25 8.78
N PRO A 46 -15.55 -26.78 9.76
CA PRO A 46 -14.75 -25.57 9.61
C PRO A 46 -13.77 -25.69 8.44
N ALA A 47 -13.62 -24.62 7.67
CA ALA A 47 -12.61 -24.52 6.62
C ALA A 47 -11.46 -23.56 7.01
N SER A 48 -10.31 -23.68 6.38
CA SER A 48 -9.14 -22.81 6.65
C SER A 48 -9.36 -21.35 6.24
N THR A 49 -10.28 -21.10 5.30
CA THR A 49 -10.63 -19.77 4.82
C THR A 49 -12.15 -19.55 4.77
N GLY A 50 -12.59 -18.29 4.83
CA GLY A 50 -14.01 -17.95 4.70
C GLY A 50 -14.61 -18.28 3.33
N ASN A 51 -13.78 -18.34 2.29
CA ASN A 51 -14.21 -18.73 0.95
C ASN A 51 -14.52 -20.24 0.87
N ASP A 52 -13.62 -21.08 1.41
CA ASP A 52 -13.81 -22.53 1.43
C ASP A 52 -15.07 -22.94 2.21
N ALA A 53 -15.32 -22.24 3.31
CA ALA A 53 -16.53 -22.42 4.10
C ALA A 53 -17.79 -22.09 3.28
N ARG A 54 -17.81 -20.93 2.60
CA ARG A 54 -18.95 -20.54 1.74
C ARG A 54 -19.15 -21.51 0.58
N ASN A 55 -18.08 -22.01 -0.04
CA ASN A 55 -18.15 -23.03 -1.09
C ASN A 55 -18.79 -24.33 -0.59
N ALA A 56 -18.32 -24.84 0.55
CA ALA A 56 -18.94 -26.01 1.19
C ALA A 56 -20.42 -25.76 1.53
N GLY A 57 -20.76 -24.55 1.97
CA GLY A 57 -22.12 -24.06 2.21
C GLY A 57 -23.03 -24.22 1.00
N VAL A 58 -22.60 -23.67 -0.13
CA VAL A 58 -23.36 -23.72 -1.39
C VAL A 58 -23.44 -25.15 -1.94
N THR A 59 -22.35 -25.90 -1.91
CA THR A 59 -22.33 -27.31 -2.40
C THR A 59 -23.16 -28.25 -1.53
N GLY A 60 -23.27 -27.95 -0.23
CA GLY A 60 -24.08 -28.75 0.70
C GLY A 60 -25.59 -28.53 0.54
N ALA A 61 -26.04 -27.42 -0.05
CA ALA A 61 -27.46 -27.09 -0.07
C ALA A 61 -28.33 -28.02 -0.91
N HIS A 62 -29.51 -28.33 -0.40
CA HIS A 62 -30.51 -29.19 -1.01
C HIS A 62 -31.81 -28.48 -1.35
N ARG A 63 -32.12 -27.33 -0.73
CA ARG A 63 -33.34 -26.53 -0.97
C ARG A 63 -33.09 -25.28 -1.82
N ASP A 64 -34.20 -24.67 -2.26
CA ASP A 64 -34.21 -23.56 -3.21
C ASP A 64 -33.76 -22.22 -2.62
N LEU A 65 -33.75 -22.07 -1.29
CA LEU A 65 -33.30 -20.88 -0.57
C LEU A 65 -32.24 -21.26 0.46
N VAL A 66 -31.08 -20.60 0.40
CA VAL A 66 -29.94 -20.84 1.29
C VAL A 66 -29.56 -19.55 2.00
N LEU A 67 -29.49 -19.59 3.34
CA LEU A 67 -28.97 -18.49 4.17
C LEU A 67 -27.57 -18.84 4.69
N LEU A 68 -26.54 -18.08 4.27
CA LEU A 68 -25.13 -18.22 4.67
C LEU A 68 -24.78 -17.17 5.72
N VAL A 69 -24.21 -17.58 6.87
CA VAL A 69 -23.79 -16.64 7.93
C VAL A 69 -22.31 -16.83 8.26
N ASP A 70 -21.50 -15.79 8.09
CA ASP A 70 -20.08 -15.79 8.48
C ASP A 70 -19.94 -15.61 10.00
N ALA A 71 -18.96 -16.31 10.59
CA ALA A 71 -18.69 -16.24 12.03
C ALA A 71 -18.25 -14.86 12.53
N THR A 72 -17.95 -13.91 11.64
CA THR A 72 -17.55 -12.53 11.95
C THR A 72 -18.65 -11.49 11.69
N GLN A 73 -19.76 -11.86 11.04
CA GLN A 73 -20.84 -10.94 10.67
C GLN A 73 -21.84 -10.72 11.80
N ARG A 74 -22.40 -9.50 11.88
CA ARG A 74 -23.51 -9.15 12.78
C ARG A 74 -24.79 -9.10 11.97
N VAL A 75 -25.81 -9.86 12.39
CA VAL A 75 -27.16 -9.80 11.84
C VAL A 75 -28.06 -9.12 12.87
N ASP A 76 -28.74 -8.05 12.45
CA ASP A 76 -29.70 -7.34 13.30
C ASP A 76 -31.04 -8.08 13.34
N ALA A 77 -31.72 -8.05 14.49
CA ALA A 77 -32.90 -8.87 14.75
C ALA A 77 -34.08 -8.61 13.80
N GLY A 78 -34.19 -7.40 13.22
CA GLY A 78 -35.25 -7.06 12.27
C GLY A 78 -34.90 -7.23 10.80
N ALA A 79 -33.62 -7.40 10.45
CA ALA A 79 -33.17 -7.37 9.05
C ALA A 79 -33.65 -8.59 8.24
N VAL A 80 -33.87 -9.72 8.91
CA VAL A 80 -34.33 -10.98 8.30
C VAL A 80 -35.84 -10.98 8.10
N GLU A 81 -36.61 -10.40 9.02
CA GLU A 81 -38.07 -10.26 8.92
C GLU A 81 -38.44 -9.29 7.79
N ASP A 82 -37.66 -8.23 7.64
CA ASP A 82 -37.77 -7.27 6.53
C ASP A 82 -37.43 -7.92 5.18
N LEU A 83 -36.40 -8.78 5.14
CA LEU A 83 -36.02 -9.57 3.96
C LEU A 83 -37.09 -10.60 3.59
N ALA A 84 -37.63 -11.33 4.57
CA ALA A 84 -38.69 -12.32 4.38
C ALA A 84 -39.97 -11.66 3.83
N THR A 85 -40.36 -10.51 4.38
CA THR A 85 -41.50 -9.73 3.89
C THR A 85 -41.32 -9.31 2.44
N ARG A 86 -40.13 -8.85 2.04
CA ARG A 86 -39.80 -8.46 0.66
C ARG A 86 -39.82 -9.64 -0.32
N LEU A 87 -39.32 -10.81 0.09
CA LEU A 87 -39.33 -12.03 -0.73
C LEU A 87 -40.75 -12.55 -0.97
N THR A 88 -41.61 -12.46 0.03
CA THR A 88 -43.00 -12.95 -0.06
C THR A 88 -43.88 -12.02 -0.89
N ALA A 89 -43.50 -10.75 -1.00
CA ALA A 89 -44.22 -9.73 -1.77
C ALA A 89 -43.81 -9.62 -3.25
N SER A 90 -42.70 -10.24 -3.67
CA SER A 90 -42.21 -10.15 -5.06
C SER A 90 -42.46 -11.43 -5.87
N PRO A 91 -43.23 -11.39 -6.97
CA PRO A 91 -43.48 -12.56 -7.82
C PRO A 91 -42.27 -12.97 -8.70
N ASP A 92 -41.26 -12.11 -8.83
CA ASP A 92 -39.94 -12.43 -9.42
C ASP A 92 -38.84 -12.02 -8.43
N PRO A 93 -38.16 -12.97 -7.75
CA PRO A 93 -37.20 -12.65 -6.70
C PRO A 93 -35.79 -12.52 -7.30
N VAL A 94 -35.55 -11.51 -8.13
CA VAL A 94 -34.17 -11.06 -8.40
C VAL A 94 -33.82 -10.03 -7.32
N VAL A 95 -33.30 -10.51 -6.18
CA VAL A 95 -32.64 -9.64 -5.20
C VAL A 95 -31.19 -9.51 -5.63
N ALA A 96 -30.91 -8.50 -6.46
CA ALA A 96 -29.54 -8.09 -6.75
C ALA A 96 -28.84 -7.62 -5.46
N GLY A 97 -27.66 -8.17 -5.16
CA GLY A 97 -26.71 -7.56 -4.23
C GLY A 97 -25.96 -6.43 -4.93
N ARG A 98 -25.57 -5.31 -4.31
CA ARG A 98 -25.59 -4.85 -2.91
C ARG A 98 -26.30 -3.49 -2.86
N GLY A 99 -26.88 -3.18 -1.70
CA GLY A 99 -27.25 -1.80 -1.37
C GLY A 99 -28.64 -1.61 -0.77
N ALA A 100 -28.84 -2.11 0.44
CA ALA A 100 -29.87 -1.57 1.31
C ALA A 100 -29.31 -1.68 2.73
N ALA A 101 -29.46 -0.63 3.52
CA ALA A 101 -28.99 -0.58 4.89
C ALA A 101 -29.41 -1.85 5.67
N SER A 102 -28.45 -2.39 6.44
CA SER A 102 -28.41 -3.68 7.18
C SER A 102 -27.92 -4.91 6.37
N ASP A 103 -26.87 -5.54 6.89
CA ASP A 103 -26.00 -6.56 6.26
C ASP A 103 -26.68 -7.90 5.86
N ALA A 104 -28.01 -8.06 5.97
CA ALA A 104 -28.68 -9.36 5.82
C ALA A 104 -28.90 -9.82 4.36
N SER A 105 -29.04 -8.89 3.41
CA SER A 105 -29.32 -9.21 1.99
C SER A 105 -28.16 -9.91 1.28
N ARG A 106 -26.94 -9.87 1.84
CA ARG A 106 -25.74 -10.54 1.32
C ARG A 106 -25.74 -12.06 1.56
N LEU A 107 -26.70 -12.56 2.33
CA LEU A 107 -26.66 -13.89 2.93
C LEU A 107 -27.60 -14.89 2.25
N LEU A 108 -28.47 -14.47 1.32
CA LEU A 108 -29.53 -15.31 0.76
C LEU A 108 -29.33 -15.65 -0.73
N TRP A 109 -29.41 -16.94 -1.09
CA TRP A 109 -29.10 -17.43 -2.45
C TRP A 109 -30.15 -18.43 -2.96
N ARG A 110 -30.44 -18.42 -4.28
CA ARG A 110 -31.31 -19.41 -4.95
C ARG A 110 -30.49 -20.49 -5.67
N ARG A 111 -30.94 -21.74 -5.64
CA ARG A 111 -30.35 -22.82 -6.45
C ARG A 111 -30.69 -22.61 -7.93
N GLY A 112 -29.67 -22.55 -8.79
CA GLY A 112 -29.80 -22.39 -10.25
C GLY A 112 -29.25 -21.08 -10.81
N SER A 113 -28.98 -20.08 -9.96
CA SER A 113 -28.26 -18.84 -10.29
C SER A 113 -26.77 -18.91 -9.92
N VAL A 114 -26.17 -20.11 -9.97
CA VAL A 114 -24.83 -20.39 -9.44
C VAL A 114 -23.76 -19.61 -10.22
N PRO A 115 -23.01 -18.68 -9.60
CA PRO A 115 -21.69 -18.34 -10.11
C PRO A 115 -20.76 -19.51 -9.80
N THR A 116 -20.00 -19.97 -10.78
CA THR A 116 -18.84 -20.83 -10.52
C THR A 116 -17.92 -20.10 -9.54
N PHE A 117 -17.71 -20.68 -8.36
CA PHE A 117 -16.83 -20.13 -7.34
C PHE A 117 -15.47 -20.84 -7.43
N ASP A 118 -14.44 -20.14 -7.93
CA ASP A 118 -13.07 -20.63 -7.93
C ASP A 118 -12.40 -20.26 -6.59
N PRO A 119 -11.75 -21.22 -5.89
CA PRO A 119 -11.12 -21.01 -4.58
C PRO A 119 -10.05 -19.90 -4.51
N ALA A 120 -9.59 -19.34 -5.63
CA ALA A 120 -8.50 -18.37 -5.65
C ALA A 120 -8.89 -16.88 -5.46
N HIS A 121 -10.18 -16.48 -5.50
CA HIS A 121 -10.55 -15.05 -5.56
C HIS A 121 -11.70 -14.63 -4.61
N GLY A 122 -11.58 -13.43 -4.03
CA GLY A 122 -12.54 -12.85 -3.08
C GLY A 122 -13.37 -11.72 -3.67
N ARG A 123 -14.29 -12.01 -4.60
CA ARG A 123 -15.48 -11.20 -5.00
C ARG A 123 -16.36 -12.02 -5.94
N PHE A 124 -17.68 -11.80 -5.87
CA PHE A 124 -18.69 -12.55 -6.64
C PHE A 124 -18.60 -12.30 -8.16
N PRO A 125 -18.63 -13.34 -9.00
CA PRO A 125 -18.99 -13.24 -10.42
C PRO A 125 -20.51 -13.16 -10.63
N HIS A 126 -20.94 -12.54 -11.73
CA HIS A 126 -22.33 -12.28 -12.11
C HIS A 126 -23.17 -13.55 -12.36
N ALA A 127 -24.48 -13.44 -12.11
CA ALA A 127 -25.50 -14.32 -12.67
C ALA A 127 -25.82 -13.85 -14.10
N ALA A 128 -25.59 -14.70 -15.09
CA ALA A 128 -26.20 -14.53 -16.41
C ALA A 128 -27.72 -14.66 -16.28
N LEU A 129 -28.48 -13.70 -16.80
CA LEU A 129 -29.92 -13.84 -17.00
C LEU A 129 -30.14 -14.81 -18.17
N PRO A 130 -30.91 -15.90 -18.02
CA PRO A 130 -31.36 -16.66 -19.18
C PRO A 130 -32.62 -16.02 -19.76
N ASP A 131 -32.56 -15.61 -21.03
CA ASP A 131 -33.75 -15.64 -21.89
C ASP A 131 -34.22 -17.11 -21.97
N THR A 132 -35.49 -17.43 -21.70
CA THR A 132 -36.00 -18.83 -21.66
C THR A 132 -37.08 -19.07 -22.72
N PRO A 133 -37.41 -20.34 -23.14
CA PRO A 133 -36.67 -21.55 -23.58
C PRO A 133 -36.95 -21.82 -25.12
N PRO A 134 -36.65 -22.98 -25.80
CA PRO A 134 -36.23 -24.31 -25.35
C PRO A 134 -35.08 -25.03 -26.12
N ALA A 135 -34.65 -26.13 -25.50
CA ALA A 135 -34.22 -27.41 -26.08
C ALA A 135 -32.87 -27.55 -26.84
N ALA A 136 -32.15 -28.56 -26.33
CA ALA A 136 -31.32 -29.54 -27.02
C ALA A 136 -29.83 -29.22 -27.25
N ASP A 137 -29.04 -30.08 -26.61
CA ASP A 137 -27.70 -30.56 -26.97
C ASP A 137 -26.55 -29.57 -26.97
N LEU A 138 -25.98 -29.34 -25.77
CA LEU A 138 -24.62 -28.84 -25.62
C LEU A 138 -23.67 -29.99 -25.28
N THR A 139 -22.80 -30.28 -26.25
CA THR A 139 -21.60 -31.09 -26.10
C THR A 139 -20.59 -30.35 -25.21
N VAL A 140 -20.04 -31.04 -24.22
CA VAL A 140 -19.01 -30.48 -23.33
C VAL A 140 -17.68 -30.37 -24.09
N VAL A 141 -17.21 -29.15 -24.34
CA VAL A 141 -15.81 -28.86 -24.67
C VAL A 141 -15.19 -28.26 -23.41
N GLY A 142 -14.18 -28.93 -22.86
CA GLY A 142 -13.48 -28.49 -21.66
C GLY A 142 -12.63 -27.24 -21.93
N HIS A 143 -12.90 -26.16 -21.19
CA HIS A 143 -12.04 -24.99 -21.08
C HIS A 143 -11.62 -24.81 -19.61
N ASP A 144 -10.38 -25.20 -19.29
CA ASP A 144 -9.69 -25.00 -18.01
C ASP A 144 -9.08 -23.58 -17.86
N ALA A 145 -9.80 -22.54 -18.27
CA ALA A 145 -9.40 -21.15 -18.01
C ALA A 145 -10.65 -20.30 -17.80
N GLY A 146 -10.93 -19.91 -16.55
CA GLY A 146 -11.96 -18.92 -16.27
C GLY A 146 -11.60 -17.57 -16.90
N PRO A 147 -12.58 -16.78 -17.37
CA PRO A 147 -12.34 -15.51 -18.08
C PRO A 147 -11.73 -14.36 -17.23
N TRP A 148 -11.35 -14.61 -15.97
CA TRP A 148 -10.91 -13.57 -15.02
C TRP A 148 -9.64 -13.89 -14.23
N ALA A 149 -8.74 -14.71 -14.78
CA ALA A 149 -7.35 -14.72 -14.32
C ALA A 149 -6.66 -13.42 -14.78
N THR A 150 -6.94 -12.29 -14.11
CA THR A 150 -6.32 -11.01 -14.46
C THR A 150 -5.45 -10.44 -13.32
N PRO A 151 -4.15 -10.15 -13.58
CA PRO A 151 -3.20 -9.62 -12.60
C PRO A 151 -3.60 -8.28 -11.97
N PHE A 152 -2.98 -7.92 -10.85
CA PHE A 152 -3.15 -6.62 -10.19
C PHE A 152 -3.10 -5.43 -11.18
N GLY A 153 -4.22 -4.71 -11.31
CA GLY A 153 -4.36 -3.50 -12.12
C GLY A 153 -5.06 -3.65 -13.47
N THR A 154 -5.68 -4.80 -13.75
CA THR A 154 -6.54 -5.01 -14.92
C THR A 154 -7.96 -4.49 -14.73
N VAL A 155 -8.50 -3.76 -15.71
CA VAL A 155 -9.94 -3.55 -15.86
C VAL A 155 -10.52 -4.73 -16.69
N PRO A 156 -11.66 -5.31 -16.32
CA PRO A 156 -12.37 -6.27 -17.16
C PRO A 156 -12.69 -5.71 -18.56
N PRO A 157 -12.81 -6.50 -19.64
CA PRO A 157 -13.48 -6.04 -20.86
C PRO A 157 -15.00 -5.94 -20.61
N VAL A 158 -15.55 -4.72 -20.53
CA VAL A 158 -16.93 -4.45 -20.03
C VAL A 158 -17.92 -4.15 -21.17
N ALA A 159 -17.51 -4.22 -22.45
CA ALA A 159 -18.32 -3.75 -23.58
C ALA A 159 -19.75 -4.36 -23.66
N GLY A 160 -19.98 -5.59 -23.17
CA GLY A 160 -21.32 -6.19 -23.08
C GLY A 160 -22.18 -5.71 -21.91
N GLU A 161 -21.57 -5.20 -20.84
CA GLU A 161 -22.26 -4.82 -19.61
C GLU A 161 -22.90 -3.42 -19.72
N VAL A 162 -22.47 -2.59 -20.70
CA VAL A 162 -23.03 -1.25 -20.93
C VAL A 162 -24.50 -1.28 -21.33
N ALA A 163 -24.83 -2.16 -22.26
CA ALA A 163 -26.20 -2.42 -22.66
C ALA A 163 -27.06 -2.93 -21.48
N ASP A 164 -26.49 -3.79 -20.62
CA ASP A 164 -27.19 -4.37 -19.47
C ASP A 164 -27.49 -3.33 -18.39
N LEU A 165 -26.52 -2.47 -18.06
CA LEU A 165 -26.74 -1.38 -17.12
C LEU A 165 -27.79 -0.40 -17.66
N ALA A 166 -27.72 -0.06 -18.95
CA ALA A 166 -28.71 0.80 -19.60
C ALA A 166 -30.13 0.22 -19.46
N ARG A 167 -30.31 -1.08 -19.75
CA ARG A 167 -31.60 -1.78 -19.59
C ARG A 167 -32.07 -1.78 -18.14
N LEU A 168 -31.18 -2.07 -17.19
CA LEU A 168 -31.50 -2.13 -15.76
C LEU A 168 -31.95 -0.77 -15.22
N VAL A 169 -31.18 0.28 -15.50
CA VAL A 169 -31.50 1.66 -15.11
C VAL A 169 -32.82 2.10 -15.74
N ALA A 170 -33.04 1.79 -17.02
CA ALA A 170 -34.27 2.14 -17.72
C ALA A 170 -35.50 1.43 -17.15
N ALA A 171 -35.36 0.19 -16.70
CA ALA A 171 -36.45 -0.60 -16.13
C ALA A 171 -36.85 -0.16 -14.72
N ARG A 172 -35.88 0.34 -13.92
CA ARG A 172 -36.06 0.65 -12.50
C ARG A 172 -35.36 1.96 -12.09
N PRO A 173 -35.69 3.11 -12.71
CA PRO A 173 -34.96 4.36 -12.52
C PRO A 173 -35.11 4.96 -11.10
N ASP A 174 -36.13 4.56 -10.36
CA ASP A 174 -36.51 5.02 -9.03
C ASP A 174 -36.21 4.00 -7.91
N ALA A 175 -35.51 2.90 -8.25
CA ALA A 175 -35.23 1.87 -7.27
C ALA A 175 -34.32 2.38 -6.14
N PRO A 176 -34.67 2.16 -4.86
CA PRO A 176 -33.86 2.62 -3.73
C PRO A 176 -32.43 2.06 -3.71
N TRP A 177 -32.19 0.88 -4.29
CA TRP A 177 -30.87 0.26 -4.37
C TRP A 177 -30.01 0.80 -5.53
N LEU A 178 -30.58 1.60 -6.43
CA LEU A 178 -29.87 2.07 -7.62
C LEU A 178 -28.71 3.00 -7.29
N ALA A 179 -28.86 3.86 -6.28
CA ALA A 179 -27.77 4.72 -5.81
C ALA A 179 -26.57 3.89 -5.35
N ASP A 180 -26.80 2.88 -4.51
CA ASP A 180 -25.75 1.99 -4.02
C ASP A 180 -25.11 1.16 -5.14
N LEU A 181 -25.87 0.76 -6.16
CA LEU A 181 -25.30 0.13 -7.35
C LEU A 181 -24.37 1.10 -8.09
N LEU A 182 -24.85 2.30 -8.41
CA LEU A 182 -24.07 3.30 -9.16
C LEU A 182 -22.82 3.76 -8.39
N ASP A 183 -22.90 3.90 -7.06
CA ASP A 183 -21.74 4.22 -6.21
C ASP A 183 -20.72 3.07 -6.20
N SER A 184 -21.19 1.82 -6.15
CA SER A 184 -20.29 0.66 -5.99
C SER A 184 -19.66 0.15 -7.28
N VAL A 185 -20.34 0.27 -8.42
CA VAL A 185 -19.85 -0.25 -9.72
C VAL A 185 -19.82 0.78 -10.84
N GLY A 186 -20.48 1.94 -10.67
CA GLY A 186 -20.57 2.96 -11.71
C GLY A 186 -19.20 3.48 -12.15
N GLY A 187 -18.25 3.67 -11.23
CA GLY A 187 -16.90 4.11 -11.58
C GLY A 187 -16.19 3.18 -12.58
N ALA A 188 -16.15 1.87 -12.31
CA ALA A 188 -15.47 0.90 -13.18
C ALA A 188 -16.10 0.81 -14.58
N PHE A 189 -17.42 0.97 -14.62
CA PHE A 189 -18.19 0.98 -15.85
C PHE A 189 -17.93 2.26 -16.67
N LEU A 190 -17.98 3.42 -16.02
CA LEU A 190 -17.78 4.72 -16.65
C LEU A 190 -16.35 4.86 -17.17
N ASP A 191 -15.39 4.25 -16.48
CA ASP A 191 -13.98 4.18 -16.90
C ASP A 191 -13.79 3.40 -18.22
N ASP A 192 -14.71 2.46 -18.56
CA ASP A 192 -14.64 1.62 -19.77
C ASP A 192 -15.60 2.08 -20.88
N LEU A 193 -16.36 3.16 -20.66
CA LEU A 193 -17.36 3.66 -21.61
C LEU A 193 -16.77 4.01 -22.99
N GLU A 194 -15.48 4.36 -23.04
CA GLU A 194 -14.75 4.60 -24.29
C GLU A 194 -14.69 3.38 -25.22
N HIS A 195 -14.85 2.16 -24.69
CA HIS A 195 -14.84 0.91 -25.46
C HIS A 195 -16.24 0.42 -25.83
N ALA A 196 -17.30 1.08 -25.35
CA ALA A 196 -18.68 0.67 -25.57
C ALA A 196 -19.18 1.06 -26.97
N ASP A 197 -20.18 0.32 -27.48
CA ASP A 197 -20.84 0.70 -28.72
C ASP A 197 -21.56 2.05 -28.54
N PRO A 198 -21.47 3.00 -29.49
CA PRO A 198 -22.14 4.29 -29.39
C PRO A 198 -23.65 4.20 -29.14
N THR A 199 -24.30 3.12 -29.60
CA THR A 199 -25.72 2.86 -29.37
C THR A 199 -26.00 2.54 -27.91
N ASP A 200 -25.14 1.75 -27.26
CA ASP A 200 -25.28 1.38 -25.85
C ASP A 200 -25.00 2.59 -24.94
N VAL A 201 -24.03 3.43 -25.31
CA VAL A 201 -23.77 4.71 -24.63
C VAL A 201 -24.99 5.62 -24.70
N ALA A 202 -25.64 5.73 -25.87
CA ALA A 202 -26.85 6.51 -26.03
C ALA A 202 -28.02 5.94 -25.20
N ALA A 203 -28.20 4.62 -25.20
CA ALA A 203 -29.22 3.95 -24.40
C ALA A 203 -29.03 4.19 -22.89
N LEU A 204 -27.78 4.16 -22.42
CA LEU A 204 -27.47 4.47 -21.02
C LEU A 204 -27.75 5.94 -20.69
N ALA A 205 -27.35 6.88 -21.56
CA ALA A 205 -27.63 8.29 -21.37
C ALA A 205 -29.14 8.56 -21.24
N ASP A 206 -29.94 7.93 -22.09
CA ASP A 206 -31.40 7.98 -22.04
C ASP A 206 -31.98 7.41 -20.74
N ALA A 207 -31.39 6.32 -20.25
CA ALA A 207 -31.79 5.69 -18.99
C ALA A 207 -31.45 6.58 -17.78
N LEU A 208 -30.22 7.11 -17.73
CA LEU A 208 -29.75 7.97 -16.64
C LEU A 208 -30.55 9.27 -16.53
N ARG A 209 -31.01 9.85 -17.64
CA ARG A 209 -31.90 11.04 -17.63
C ARG A 209 -33.25 10.80 -16.93
N ARG A 210 -33.65 9.54 -16.74
CA ARG A 210 -34.88 9.16 -16.04
C ARG A 210 -34.66 8.92 -14.55
N VAL A 211 -33.41 8.85 -14.08
CA VAL A 211 -33.08 8.64 -12.67
C VAL A 211 -33.39 9.91 -11.88
N PRO A 212 -34.21 9.85 -10.82
CA PRO A 212 -34.52 11.02 -10.01
C PRO A 212 -33.26 11.59 -9.34
N VAL A 213 -33.17 12.93 -9.25
CA VAL A 213 -32.05 13.64 -8.60
C VAL A 213 -31.82 13.14 -7.16
N ALA A 214 -32.89 12.79 -6.43
CA ALA A 214 -32.79 12.24 -5.08
C ALA A 214 -31.99 10.92 -5.01
N VAL A 215 -32.04 10.08 -6.04
CA VAL A 215 -31.25 8.84 -6.11
C VAL A 215 -29.77 9.15 -6.36
N LEU A 216 -29.48 10.18 -7.15
CA LEU A 216 -28.11 10.60 -7.44
C LEU A 216 -27.49 11.42 -6.32
N ALA A 217 -28.29 12.03 -5.44
CA ALA A 217 -27.84 12.91 -4.38
C ALA A 217 -26.94 12.19 -3.35
N ASP A 218 -27.14 10.89 -3.15
CA ASP A 218 -26.37 10.06 -2.21
C ASP A 218 -25.01 9.59 -2.76
N LEU A 219 -24.74 9.83 -4.04
CA LEU A 219 -23.48 9.46 -4.69
C LEU A 219 -22.34 10.40 -4.33
N GLY A 220 -21.11 9.87 -4.35
CA GLY A 220 -19.90 10.71 -4.36
C GLY A 220 -19.92 11.73 -5.50
N VAL A 221 -19.45 12.95 -5.24
CA VAL A 221 -19.54 14.07 -6.20
C VAL A 221 -18.91 13.76 -7.57
N GLU A 222 -17.80 13.01 -7.60
CA GLU A 222 -17.13 12.67 -8.85
C GLU A 222 -17.99 11.71 -9.69
N ASP A 223 -18.55 10.67 -9.07
CA ASP A 223 -19.41 9.70 -9.76
C ASP A 223 -20.73 10.35 -10.20
N ARG A 224 -21.31 11.19 -9.35
CA ARG A 224 -22.48 12.00 -9.70
C ARG A 224 -22.22 12.89 -10.91
N LEU A 225 -21.08 13.58 -10.93
CA LEU A 225 -20.67 14.42 -12.06
C LEU A 225 -20.47 13.59 -13.33
N ARG A 226 -19.77 12.46 -13.25
CA ARG A 226 -19.53 11.58 -14.41
C ARG A 226 -20.84 11.04 -14.99
N LEU A 227 -21.74 10.56 -14.15
CA LEU A 227 -23.08 10.10 -14.58
C LEU A 227 -23.89 11.23 -15.21
N TRP A 228 -23.85 12.42 -14.62
CA TRP A 228 -24.53 13.60 -15.16
C TRP A 228 -23.97 13.96 -16.54
N LEU A 229 -22.65 13.94 -16.74
CA LEU A 229 -22.02 14.20 -18.03
C LEU A 229 -22.47 13.18 -19.09
N VAL A 230 -22.52 11.89 -18.77
CA VAL A 230 -23.01 10.85 -19.69
C VAL A 230 -24.49 11.08 -20.04
N ALA A 231 -25.34 11.34 -19.04
CA ALA A 231 -26.76 11.59 -19.23
C ALA A 231 -27.04 12.77 -20.18
N HIS A 232 -26.15 13.76 -20.23
CA HIS A 232 -26.27 14.97 -21.06
C HIS A 232 -25.42 14.92 -22.33
N GLY A 233 -24.90 13.75 -22.71
CA GLY A 233 -24.16 13.54 -23.96
C GLY A 233 -22.70 14.03 -23.92
N HIS A 234 -22.19 14.45 -22.76
CA HIS A 234 -20.82 14.93 -22.55
C HIS A 234 -19.83 13.79 -22.23
N HIS A 235 -19.96 12.64 -22.87
CA HIS A 235 -19.13 11.45 -22.62
C HIS A 235 -17.63 11.67 -22.84
N GLU A 236 -17.22 12.49 -23.82
CA GLU A 236 -15.82 12.88 -24.00
C GLU A 236 -15.28 13.68 -22.81
N ALA A 237 -16.08 14.59 -22.26
CA ALA A 237 -15.72 15.43 -21.13
C ALA A 237 -15.63 14.58 -19.84
N MET A 238 -16.54 13.62 -19.68
CA MET A 238 -16.48 12.61 -18.62
C MET A 238 -15.18 11.80 -18.70
N SER A 239 -14.84 11.31 -19.89
CA SER A 239 -13.64 10.52 -20.12
C SER A 239 -12.36 11.29 -19.77
N ARG A 240 -12.27 12.56 -20.18
CA ARG A 240 -11.17 13.47 -19.78
C ARG A 240 -11.11 13.68 -18.27
N LEU A 241 -12.25 13.95 -17.63
CA LEU A 241 -12.33 14.11 -16.18
C LEU A 241 -11.81 12.87 -15.44
N THR A 242 -12.24 11.67 -15.84
CA THR A 242 -11.77 10.39 -15.30
C THR A 242 -10.26 10.26 -15.39
N VAL A 243 -9.73 10.59 -16.56
CA VAL A 243 -8.32 10.46 -16.88
C VAL A 243 -7.45 11.47 -16.12
N ASP A 244 -7.87 12.74 -16.04
CA ASP A 244 -7.19 13.80 -15.29
C ASP A 244 -7.20 13.53 -13.78
N ARG A 245 -8.28 12.94 -13.28
CA ARG A 245 -8.50 12.73 -11.84
C ARG A 245 -8.15 11.34 -11.36
N TRP A 246 -7.76 10.43 -12.24
CA TRP A 246 -7.45 9.03 -11.93
C TRP A 246 -6.56 8.85 -10.68
N PHE A 247 -5.59 9.75 -10.49
CA PHE A 247 -4.58 9.64 -9.42
C PHE A 247 -4.84 10.54 -8.22
N THR A 248 -5.97 11.25 -8.20
CA THR A 248 -6.33 12.17 -7.11
C THR A 248 -6.89 11.45 -5.88
N ARG A 249 -7.37 10.20 -6.03
CA ARG A 249 -7.89 9.35 -4.93
C ARG A 249 -8.96 10.06 -4.09
N GLY A 250 -9.89 10.76 -4.74
CA GLY A 250 -10.98 11.47 -4.08
C GLY A 250 -10.57 12.77 -3.38
N GLN A 251 -9.35 13.28 -3.63
CA GLN A 251 -8.89 14.58 -3.12
C GLN A 251 -9.39 15.70 -4.03
N LEU A 252 -10.18 16.62 -3.49
CA LEU A 252 -10.92 17.61 -4.26
C LEU A 252 -10.61 19.01 -3.77
N PRO A 253 -10.30 19.98 -4.65
CA PRO A 253 -10.47 21.39 -4.30
C PRO A 253 -11.96 21.70 -4.16
N THR A 254 -12.29 22.65 -3.28
CA THR A 254 -13.66 23.00 -2.92
C THR A 254 -13.76 24.48 -2.60
N ARG A 255 -14.96 25.03 -2.78
CA ARG A 255 -15.31 26.39 -2.39
C ARG A 255 -16.61 26.39 -1.58
N VAL A 256 -16.82 27.41 -0.76
CA VAL A 256 -18.08 27.60 -0.03
C VAL A 256 -18.87 28.76 -0.65
N GLU A 257 -20.13 28.51 -0.99
CA GLU A 257 -21.06 29.51 -1.53
C GLU A 257 -22.40 29.42 -0.77
N ASP A 258 -22.81 30.51 -0.13
CA ASP A 258 -24.06 30.61 0.65
C ASP A 258 -24.29 29.44 1.63
N GLY A 259 -23.25 29.01 2.34
CA GLY A 259 -23.32 27.90 3.30
C GLY A 259 -23.37 26.52 2.65
N THR A 260 -23.18 26.41 1.34
CA THR A 260 -23.07 25.15 0.60
C THR A 260 -21.62 24.93 0.17
N VAL A 261 -21.09 23.73 0.41
CA VAL A 261 -19.74 23.36 -0.05
C VAL A 261 -19.85 22.76 -1.44
N LEU A 262 -19.10 23.29 -2.40
CA LEU A 262 -19.12 22.86 -3.80
C LEU A 262 -17.74 22.33 -4.20
N ALA A 263 -17.69 21.21 -4.92
CA ALA A 263 -16.46 20.71 -5.53
C ALA A 263 -16.03 21.58 -6.72
N GLU A 264 -14.75 21.88 -6.80
CA GLU A 264 -14.17 22.61 -7.93
C GLU A 264 -13.63 21.62 -8.98
N LEU A 265 -14.54 21.11 -9.80
CA LEU A 265 -14.25 20.14 -10.85
C LEU A 265 -14.50 20.77 -12.22
N PRO A 266 -13.54 21.54 -12.78
CA PRO A 266 -13.76 22.21 -14.05
C PRO A 266 -13.91 21.19 -15.17
N VAL A 267 -15.00 21.32 -15.93
CA VAL A 267 -15.25 20.58 -17.16
C VAL A 267 -15.34 21.60 -18.30
N PRO A 268 -14.24 21.90 -19.01
CA PRO A 268 -14.21 22.98 -19.98
C PRO A 268 -15.30 22.87 -21.05
N GLY A 269 -16.06 23.95 -21.26
CA GLY A 269 -17.13 24.00 -22.25
C GLY A 269 -18.47 23.39 -21.80
N VAL A 270 -18.57 22.94 -20.55
CA VAL A 270 -19.81 22.39 -19.97
C VAL A 270 -20.19 23.18 -18.72
N ASP A 271 -21.40 23.72 -18.69
CA ASP A 271 -21.96 24.39 -17.52
C ASP A 271 -22.61 23.36 -16.61
N VAL A 272 -21.94 23.03 -15.50
CA VAL A 272 -22.37 21.99 -14.57
C VAL A 272 -23.21 22.62 -13.45
N PRO A 273 -24.45 22.16 -13.23
CA PRO A 273 -25.30 22.66 -12.14
C PRO A 273 -24.65 22.52 -10.75
N SER A 274 -24.84 23.50 -9.88
CA SER A 274 -24.24 23.52 -8.53
C SER A 274 -24.69 22.35 -7.64
N ASP A 275 -25.92 21.84 -7.82
CA ASP A 275 -26.42 20.67 -7.10
C ASP A 275 -25.67 19.38 -7.45
N VAL A 276 -25.18 19.26 -8.69
CA VAL A 276 -24.29 18.17 -9.12
C VAL A 276 -22.92 18.27 -8.46
N LEU A 277 -22.46 19.48 -8.12
CA LEU A 277 -21.17 19.74 -7.48
C LEU A 277 -21.23 19.81 -5.94
N ALA A 278 -22.42 19.79 -5.35
CA ALA A 278 -22.61 19.97 -3.91
C ALA A 278 -22.04 18.82 -3.06
N MET A 279 -21.17 19.14 -2.11
CA MET A 279 -20.52 18.18 -1.23
C MET A 279 -21.36 17.96 0.03
N PRO A 280 -21.53 16.69 0.48
CA PRO A 280 -22.10 16.45 1.79
C PRO A 280 -21.18 17.00 2.88
N VAL A 281 -21.76 17.70 3.85
CA VAL A 281 -21.05 18.26 5.00
C VAL A 281 -21.40 17.49 6.26
N ARG A 282 -20.38 17.24 7.08
CA ARG A 282 -20.53 16.65 8.42
C ARG A 282 -19.43 17.19 9.32
N LEU A 283 -19.72 17.20 10.62
CA LEU A 283 -18.72 17.46 11.63
C LEU A 283 -17.78 16.25 11.74
N GLU A 284 -16.49 16.49 11.55
CA GLU A 284 -15.43 15.54 11.87
C GLU A 284 -14.78 16.00 13.18
N ALA A 285 -15.14 15.34 14.28
CA ALA A 285 -14.68 15.67 15.63
C ALA A 285 -13.93 14.46 16.23
N SER A 286 -12.62 14.58 16.41
CA SER A 286 -11.73 13.52 16.89
C SER A 286 -11.04 13.89 18.19
N LEU A 287 -11.10 13.00 19.18
CA LEU A 287 -10.34 13.11 20.42
C LEU A 287 -8.90 12.65 20.19
N ARG A 288 -7.93 13.57 20.27
CA ARG A 288 -6.52 13.25 20.03
C ARG A 288 -5.78 12.88 21.29
N ARG A 289 -6.04 13.59 22.39
CA ARG A 289 -5.41 13.35 23.70
C ARG A 289 -6.40 13.60 24.82
N ALA A 290 -6.27 12.82 25.88
CA ALA A 290 -6.98 13.02 27.14
C ALA A 290 -5.95 12.91 28.28
N VAL A 291 -5.68 14.04 28.95
CA VAL A 291 -4.63 14.12 29.99
C VAL A 291 -5.29 14.52 31.31
N PRO A 292 -5.04 13.78 32.41
CA PRO A 292 -5.54 14.20 33.72
C PRO A 292 -4.87 15.51 34.14
N VAL A 293 -5.68 16.43 34.67
CA VAL A 293 -5.23 17.71 35.24
C VAL A 293 -5.85 17.88 36.62
N ALA A 294 -5.37 18.84 37.42
CA ALA A 294 -5.94 19.09 38.74
C ALA A 294 -7.44 19.36 38.65
N GLY A 295 -8.26 18.50 39.26
CA GLY A 295 -9.73 18.64 39.30
C GLY A 295 -10.48 18.23 38.03
N GLY A 296 -9.82 17.63 37.02
CA GLY A 296 -10.50 17.14 35.83
C GLY A 296 -9.59 16.65 34.70
N TRP A 297 -9.98 16.92 33.46
CA TRP A 297 -9.28 16.44 32.26
C TRP A 297 -9.01 17.58 31.27
N GLY A 298 -7.81 17.60 30.70
CA GLY A 298 -7.49 18.41 29.52
C GLY A 298 -7.59 17.55 28.26
N LEU A 299 -8.47 17.94 27.35
CA LEU A 299 -8.73 17.23 26.10
C LEU A 299 -8.13 18.00 24.92
N THR A 300 -7.44 17.31 24.02
CA THR A 300 -7.08 17.86 22.70
C THR A 300 -8.06 17.31 21.69
N VAL A 301 -8.83 18.19 21.05
CA VAL A 301 -9.87 17.83 20.09
C VAL A 301 -9.55 18.47 18.75
N PHE A 302 -9.67 17.70 17.67
CA PHE A 302 -9.69 18.22 16.31
C PHE A 302 -11.15 18.28 15.85
N ALA A 303 -11.65 19.45 15.51
CA ALA A 303 -13.01 19.66 15.00
C ALA A 303 -12.94 20.35 13.63
N SER A 304 -13.57 19.76 12.63
CA SER A 304 -13.48 20.25 11.26
C SER A 304 -14.69 19.87 10.40
N VAL A 305 -14.81 20.51 9.24
CA VAL A 305 -15.57 20.02 8.09
C VAL A 305 -14.56 19.66 7.01
N ARG A 306 -14.48 18.37 6.65
CA ARG A 306 -13.46 17.80 5.75
C ARG A 306 -13.19 18.65 4.50
N TRP A 307 -14.25 19.19 3.91
CA TRP A 307 -14.25 19.87 2.62
C TRP A 307 -14.24 21.41 2.72
N VAL A 308 -13.99 21.97 3.91
CA VAL A 308 -13.86 23.42 4.12
C VAL A 308 -12.42 23.74 4.50
N ASP A 309 -11.81 24.72 3.84
CA ASP A 309 -10.51 25.24 4.23
C ASP A 309 -10.65 26.22 5.40
N LEU A 310 -10.11 25.86 6.56
CA LEU A 310 -10.18 26.64 7.79
C LEU A 310 -9.16 27.79 7.83
N ALA A 311 -8.19 27.82 6.91
CA ALA A 311 -7.32 28.97 6.72
C ALA A 311 -8.02 30.10 5.96
N GLU A 312 -8.94 29.76 5.05
CA GLU A 312 -9.79 30.74 4.34
C GLU A 312 -11.01 31.14 5.17
N HIS A 313 -11.54 30.21 5.98
CA HIS A 313 -12.71 30.43 6.84
C HIS A 313 -12.38 30.09 8.30
N ALA A 314 -12.07 31.10 9.11
CA ALA A 314 -11.71 30.89 10.51
C ALA A 314 -12.87 30.23 11.30
N PRO A 315 -12.64 29.09 11.97
CA PRO A 315 -13.69 28.40 12.71
C PRO A 315 -13.89 28.98 14.11
N THR A 316 -15.11 28.89 14.63
CA THR A 316 -15.40 29.00 16.07
C THR A 316 -15.79 27.63 16.59
N VAL A 317 -15.04 27.12 17.58
CA VAL A 317 -15.34 25.83 18.22
C VAL A 317 -15.79 26.07 19.66
N THR A 318 -16.92 25.48 20.02
CA THR A 318 -17.41 25.44 21.41
C THR A 318 -17.65 23.99 21.83
N ALA A 319 -17.67 23.73 23.13
CA ALA A 319 -17.87 22.40 23.67
C ALA A 319 -18.80 22.42 24.88
N ARG A 320 -19.52 21.33 25.07
CA ARG A 320 -20.42 21.13 26.21
C ARG A 320 -20.40 19.68 26.67
N ALA A 321 -20.69 19.47 27.95
CA ALA A 321 -21.05 18.17 28.50
C ALA A 321 -22.57 18.07 28.60
N VAL A 322 -23.15 16.99 28.08
CA VAL A 322 -24.59 16.72 28.10
C VAL A 322 -24.87 15.51 28.98
N HIS A 323 -25.61 15.70 30.07
CA HIS A 323 -26.02 14.64 30.97
C HIS A 323 -27.13 13.79 30.35
N ALA A 324 -27.25 12.52 30.74
CA ALA A 324 -28.32 11.62 30.31
C ALA A 324 -29.75 12.16 30.55
N SER A 325 -29.93 13.13 31.46
CA SER A 325 -31.20 13.83 31.69
C SER A 325 -31.47 15.02 30.76
N GLY A 326 -30.58 15.30 29.80
CA GLY A 326 -30.63 16.49 28.94
C GLY A 326 -30.12 17.78 29.60
N HIS A 327 -29.50 17.71 30.78
CA HIS A 327 -28.87 18.89 31.41
C HIS A 327 -27.51 19.15 30.75
N GLU A 328 -27.23 20.40 30.40
CA GLU A 328 -26.02 20.78 29.66
C GLU A 328 -25.13 21.71 30.47
N VAL A 329 -23.82 21.50 30.37
CA VAL A 329 -22.79 22.34 30.99
C VAL A 329 -21.79 22.75 29.92
N ALA A 330 -21.58 24.06 29.74
CA ALA A 330 -20.58 24.58 28.82
C ALA A 330 -19.16 24.26 29.32
N LEU A 331 -18.28 23.84 28.42
CA LEU A 331 -16.89 23.53 28.71
C LEU A 331 -15.98 24.64 28.18
N PRO A 332 -14.96 25.07 28.95
CA PRO A 332 -13.95 26.00 28.45
C PRO A 332 -13.22 25.44 27.23
N VAL A 333 -13.12 26.23 26.17
CA VAL A 333 -12.40 25.89 24.94
C VAL A 333 -11.34 26.95 24.67
N THR A 334 -10.11 26.53 24.38
CA THR A 334 -9.00 27.40 23.96
C THR A 334 -8.53 26.98 22.58
N PRO A 335 -8.49 27.88 21.57
CA PRO A 335 -7.88 27.60 20.28
C PRO A 335 -6.42 27.18 20.43
N ALA A 336 -6.03 26.10 19.75
CA ALA A 336 -4.67 25.60 19.78
C ALA A 336 -4.32 25.00 18.40
N PRO A 337 -4.15 25.85 17.36
CA PRO A 337 -3.90 25.38 16.00
C PRO A 337 -2.73 24.39 15.93
N ASP A 338 -2.95 23.27 15.25
CA ASP A 338 -1.98 22.17 15.17
C ASP A 338 -1.93 21.60 13.74
N PRO A 339 -0.77 21.65 13.04
CA PRO A 339 -0.57 21.01 11.74
C PRO A 339 -0.94 19.53 11.67
N ALA A 340 -1.00 18.84 12.81
CA ALA A 340 -1.46 17.46 12.89
C ALA A 340 -2.95 17.30 12.54
N ALA A 341 -3.78 18.34 12.66
CA ALA A 341 -5.19 18.29 12.29
C ALA A 341 -5.38 18.10 10.78
N THR A 342 -4.72 18.90 9.95
CA THR A 342 -4.71 18.70 8.48
C THR A 342 -4.17 17.33 8.11
N ARG A 343 -3.06 16.89 8.74
CA ARG A 343 -2.47 15.57 8.46
C ARG A 343 -3.37 14.42 8.88
N HIS A 344 -4.15 14.58 9.95
CA HIS A 344 -5.11 13.59 10.42
C HIS A 344 -6.24 13.39 9.41
N LEU A 345 -6.80 14.48 8.88
CA LEU A 345 -7.86 14.43 7.86
C LEU A 345 -7.34 13.94 6.50
N GLY A 346 -6.06 14.18 6.24
CA GLY A 346 -5.37 13.67 5.06
C GLY A 346 -5.87 14.33 3.77
N THR A 347 -6.35 15.56 3.85
CA THR A 347 -6.78 16.37 2.71
C THR A 347 -5.58 16.99 1.99
N ALA A 348 -5.68 17.14 0.68
CA ALA A 348 -4.65 17.72 -0.18
C ALA A 348 -4.91 19.20 -0.50
N PHE A 349 -6.15 19.67 -0.36
CA PHE A 349 -6.53 21.01 -0.81
C PHE A 349 -6.98 21.93 0.34
N GLN A 350 -7.53 21.37 1.41
CA GLN A 350 -8.02 22.13 2.57
C GLN A 350 -7.05 22.06 3.74
N ASN A 351 -6.76 23.20 4.37
CA ASN A 351 -6.08 23.28 5.67
C ASN A 351 -7.09 23.21 6.82
N HIS A 352 -6.77 22.46 7.86
CA HIS A 352 -7.63 22.25 9.04
C HIS A 352 -6.93 22.54 10.36
N ASP A 353 -5.77 23.20 10.34
CA ASP A 353 -4.90 23.41 11.51
C ASP A 353 -5.66 24.16 12.62
N SER A 354 -6.41 25.20 12.23
CA SER A 354 -7.24 26.03 13.13
C SER A 354 -8.42 25.29 13.77
N GLY A 355 -8.74 24.07 13.32
CA GLY A 355 -9.76 23.22 13.92
C GLY A 355 -9.30 22.50 15.20
N ALA A 356 -8.00 22.58 15.53
CA ALA A 356 -7.45 22.03 16.75
C ALA A 356 -7.71 22.95 17.96
N VAL A 357 -8.30 22.38 19.01
CA VAL A 357 -8.62 23.09 20.25
C VAL A 357 -8.29 22.27 21.50
N ARG A 358 -8.06 22.97 22.61
CA ARG A 358 -8.04 22.40 23.95
C ARG A 358 -9.40 22.58 24.60
N VAL A 359 -10.00 21.50 25.08
CA VAL A 359 -11.24 21.52 25.87
C VAL A 359 -10.90 21.12 27.30
N ASP A 360 -11.18 21.98 28.27
CA ASP A 360 -11.01 21.65 29.68
C ASP A 360 -12.32 21.07 30.23
N LEU A 361 -12.24 19.90 30.86
CA LEU A 361 -13.36 19.19 31.46
C LEU A 361 -13.18 19.17 32.99
N PRO A 362 -13.58 20.24 33.70
CA PRO A 362 -13.55 20.28 35.15
C PRO A 362 -14.66 19.39 35.71
N VAL A 363 -14.29 18.37 36.51
CA VAL A 363 -15.27 17.42 37.08
C VAL A 363 -16.22 18.12 38.05
N ALA A 364 -15.76 19.17 38.73
CA ALA A 364 -16.61 19.99 39.61
C ALA A 364 -17.73 20.73 38.85
N ALA A 365 -17.60 20.94 37.54
CA ALA A 365 -18.68 21.53 36.73
C ALA A 365 -19.77 20.52 36.36
N LEU A 366 -19.50 19.21 36.48
CA LEU A 366 -20.50 18.16 36.30
C LEU A 366 -21.34 18.05 37.57
N ASP A 367 -22.29 18.98 37.69
CA ASP A 367 -23.16 19.20 38.86
C ASP A 367 -24.18 18.08 39.15
N ARG A 368 -24.21 17.03 38.32
CA ARG A 368 -25.06 15.84 38.48
C ARG A 368 -24.21 14.58 38.39
N ALA A 369 -24.46 13.65 39.30
CA ALA A 369 -23.89 12.31 39.23
C ALA A 369 -24.50 11.53 38.06
N GLY A 370 -23.71 10.67 37.43
CA GLY A 370 -24.15 9.83 36.32
C GLY A 370 -23.38 10.05 35.03
N ARG A 371 -24.00 9.66 33.92
CA ARG A 371 -23.37 9.60 32.60
C ARG A 371 -23.53 10.92 31.86
N TRP A 372 -22.42 11.45 31.37
CA TRP A 372 -22.33 12.63 30.53
C TRP A 372 -21.64 12.28 29.22
N ARG A 373 -22.01 12.94 28.12
CA ARG A 373 -21.27 12.88 26.85
C ARG A 373 -20.71 14.25 26.50
N VAL A 374 -19.56 14.28 25.82
CA VAL A 374 -18.95 15.53 25.34
C VAL A 374 -19.35 15.77 23.90
N GLU A 375 -19.94 16.94 23.65
CA GLU A 375 -20.30 17.41 22.32
C GLU A 375 -19.50 18.66 21.97
N VAL A 376 -19.20 18.82 20.68
CA VAL A 376 -18.58 20.03 20.13
C VAL A 376 -19.49 20.63 19.06
N THR A 377 -19.50 21.95 19.00
CA THR A 377 -20.14 22.73 17.96
C THR A 377 -19.08 23.49 17.19
N LEU A 378 -19.09 23.34 15.87
CA LEU A 378 -18.24 24.04 14.92
C LEU A 378 -19.11 25.01 14.12
N ASP A 379 -18.76 26.28 14.16
CA ASP A 379 -19.31 27.33 13.30
C ASP A 379 -18.22 27.79 12.32
N VAL A 380 -18.45 27.59 11.02
CA VAL A 380 -17.50 27.98 9.97
C VAL A 380 -18.22 28.21 8.65
N ALA A 381 -17.91 29.31 7.96
CA ALA A 381 -18.41 29.62 6.61
C ALA A 381 -19.95 29.51 6.45
N GLY A 382 -20.71 29.87 7.49
CA GLY A 382 -22.19 29.77 7.51
C GLY A 382 -22.73 28.37 7.84
N LEU A 383 -21.86 27.39 8.10
CA LEU A 383 -22.20 26.06 8.57
C LEU A 383 -22.11 26.01 10.10
N MET A 384 -23.21 25.63 10.77
CA MET A 384 -23.23 25.36 12.21
C MET A 384 -23.54 23.88 12.44
N LEU A 385 -22.52 23.11 12.84
CA LEU A 385 -22.61 21.67 13.03
C LEU A 385 -22.27 21.32 14.46
N ALA A 386 -23.16 20.56 15.13
CA ALA A 386 -22.97 20.12 16.50
C ALA A 386 -23.11 18.60 16.60
N GLY A 387 -22.30 17.96 17.44
CA GLY A 387 -22.38 16.52 17.65
C GLY A 387 -21.35 15.99 18.64
N PRO A 388 -21.42 14.69 18.96
CA PRO A 388 -20.43 14.04 19.80
C PRO A 388 -19.08 13.94 19.07
N LEU A 389 -18.03 13.64 19.83
CA LEU A 389 -16.76 13.20 19.24
C LEU A 389 -16.96 11.84 18.59
N THR A 390 -16.69 11.71 17.28
CA THR A 390 -16.97 10.51 16.48
C THR A 390 -15.75 9.62 16.26
N ASP A 391 -14.55 10.14 16.50
CA ASP A 391 -13.28 9.43 16.34
C ASP A 391 -12.33 9.70 17.52
N ARG A 392 -11.32 8.84 17.67
CA ARG A 392 -10.25 9.05 18.65
C ARG A 392 -8.92 8.45 18.21
N ASP A 393 -7.82 8.98 18.76
CA ASP A 393 -6.51 8.36 18.62
C ASP A 393 -6.38 7.08 19.47
N GLU A 394 -6.68 5.93 18.89
CA GLU A 394 -6.56 4.63 19.57
C GLU A 394 -5.12 4.25 19.97
N ARG A 395 -4.12 4.93 19.39
CA ARG A 395 -2.69 4.71 19.64
C ARG A 395 -2.10 5.71 20.65
N GLY A 396 -2.91 6.64 21.13
CA GLY A 396 -2.54 7.63 22.13
C GLY A 396 -3.26 7.45 23.47
N SER A 397 -3.13 8.47 24.33
CA SER A 397 -3.90 8.61 25.58
C SER A 397 -5.41 8.54 25.37
N ALA A 398 -5.91 8.99 24.21
CA ALA A 398 -7.33 8.89 23.86
C ALA A 398 -7.81 7.44 23.63
N GLY A 399 -6.92 6.51 23.26
CA GLY A 399 -7.23 5.10 23.06
C GLY A 399 -7.25 4.28 24.33
N VAL A 400 -6.53 4.77 25.34
CA VAL A 400 -6.42 4.17 26.67
C VAL A 400 -7.01 5.16 27.66
N LEU A 401 -8.29 5.51 27.44
CA LEU A 401 -9.12 6.24 28.40
C LEU A 401 -9.18 5.39 29.68
N ALA A 402 -8.14 5.53 30.49
CA ALA A 402 -7.90 4.74 31.68
C ALA A 402 -8.06 5.62 32.90
N ASP A 403 -8.52 4.97 33.96
CA ASP A 403 -8.67 5.54 35.28
C ASP A 403 -7.32 6.09 35.76
N SER A 404 -7.24 7.42 35.87
CA SER A 404 -6.15 8.07 36.58
C SER A 404 -6.49 8.00 38.08
N PRO A 405 -5.59 7.52 38.95
CA PRO A 405 -5.82 7.51 40.40
C PRO A 405 -6.10 8.90 40.97
N ASP A 406 -5.70 9.96 40.24
CA ASP A 406 -5.87 11.36 40.61
C ASP A 406 -7.11 12.02 39.96
N ALA A 407 -7.90 11.30 39.14
CA ALA A 407 -9.06 11.86 38.43
C ALA A 407 -10.40 11.48 39.10
N PRO A 408 -11.25 12.45 39.51
CA PRO A 408 -12.53 12.20 40.19
C PRO A 408 -13.70 11.79 39.26
N ALA A 409 -13.44 11.50 37.98
CA ALA A 409 -14.43 10.98 37.03
C ALA A 409 -13.79 10.03 36.02
N ARG A 410 -14.54 9.00 35.63
CA ARG A 410 -14.11 7.95 34.72
C ARG A 410 -14.46 8.31 33.27
N LEU A 411 -13.46 8.24 32.38
CA LEU A 411 -13.66 8.42 30.93
C LEU A 411 -13.84 7.06 30.25
N SER A 412 -14.76 7.00 29.29
CA SER A 412 -14.96 5.83 28.44
C SER A 412 -15.34 6.27 27.02
N TRP A 413 -15.28 5.32 26.08
CA TRP A 413 -15.68 5.56 24.70
C TRP A 413 -16.89 4.70 24.35
N ASP A 414 -17.95 5.35 23.91
CA ASP A 414 -19.16 4.71 23.41
C ASP A 414 -19.22 4.87 21.88
N PRO A 415 -19.45 3.80 21.11
CA PRO A 415 -19.51 3.90 19.65
C PRO A 415 -20.60 4.83 19.10
N ALA A 416 -21.68 5.06 19.85
CA ALA A 416 -22.79 5.94 19.44
C ALA A 416 -22.68 7.34 20.06
N GLU A 417 -22.22 7.43 21.31
CA GLU A 417 -22.18 8.70 22.05
C GLU A 417 -20.79 9.37 22.11
N GLY A 418 -19.74 8.71 21.62
CA GLY A 418 -18.38 9.25 21.62
C GLY A 418 -17.71 9.21 22.99
N LEU A 419 -17.12 10.33 23.41
CA LEU A 419 -16.49 10.46 24.72
C LEU A 419 -17.54 10.58 25.83
N VAL A 420 -17.55 9.60 26.72
CA VAL A 420 -18.46 9.52 27.86
C VAL A 420 -17.69 9.72 29.17
N VAL A 421 -18.29 10.48 30.08
CA VAL A 421 -17.77 10.81 31.41
C VAL A 421 -18.77 10.31 32.46
N GLU A 422 -18.31 9.45 33.37
CA GLU A 422 -19.10 9.01 34.53
C GLU A 422 -18.71 9.83 35.76
N ALA A 423 -19.55 10.82 36.10
CA ALA A 423 -19.36 11.69 37.26
C ALA A 423 -19.78 10.96 38.54
N GLY A 424 -18.90 10.94 39.55
CA GLY A 424 -19.14 10.26 40.84
C GLY A 424 -18.70 8.80 40.91
N ALA A 425 -18.11 8.25 39.83
CA ALA A 425 -17.43 6.97 39.87
C ALA A 425 -16.03 7.14 40.50
N GLY A 426 -15.68 6.29 41.47
CA GLY A 426 -14.31 6.27 42.04
C GLY A 426 -13.28 5.83 40.99
N PRO A 427 -11.98 6.11 41.22
CA PRO A 427 -10.94 5.70 40.29
C PRO A 427 -10.95 4.17 40.15
N GLY A 428 -11.05 3.68 38.91
CA GLY A 428 -10.87 2.26 38.63
C GLY A 428 -9.43 1.80 38.90
N ALA A 429 -9.25 0.50 39.11
CA ALA A 429 -7.93 -0.05 39.35
C ALA A 429 -7.05 0.06 38.09
N ALA A 430 -5.99 0.87 38.15
CA ALA A 430 -4.99 0.92 37.09
C ALA A 430 -4.28 -0.45 36.99
N SER A 431 -4.60 -1.19 35.93
CA SER A 431 -3.89 -2.41 35.56
C SER A 431 -2.45 -2.04 35.17
N ARG A 432 -1.47 -2.41 36.01
CA ARG A 432 -0.05 -2.33 35.61
C ARG A 432 0.25 -3.49 34.66
N PRO A 433 0.92 -3.25 33.51
CA PRO A 433 1.39 -4.34 32.67
C PRO A 433 2.35 -5.23 33.47
N ALA A 434 2.27 -6.55 33.24
CA ALA A 434 3.26 -7.46 33.80
C ALA A 434 4.65 -7.11 33.24
N ALA A 435 5.68 -7.08 34.09
CA ALA A 435 7.05 -6.85 33.65
C ALA A 435 7.49 -7.95 32.64
N PRO A 436 8.31 -7.60 31.63
CA PRO A 436 8.98 -6.32 31.42
C PRO A 436 8.16 -5.29 30.61
N TYR A 437 8.33 -4.00 30.93
CA TYR A 437 7.75 -2.87 30.19
C TYR A 437 8.69 -1.66 30.19
N ALA A 438 8.60 -0.82 29.16
CA ALA A 438 9.36 0.41 29.03
C ALA A 438 8.87 1.46 30.04
N VAL A 439 9.80 2.03 30.80
CA VAL A 439 9.56 3.13 31.76
C VAL A 439 9.93 4.49 31.18
N SER A 440 11.00 4.58 30.38
CA SER A 440 11.37 5.79 29.65
C SER A 440 11.91 5.44 28.27
N VAL A 441 11.78 6.40 27.35
CA VAL A 441 12.35 6.32 26.00
C VAL A 441 13.01 7.67 25.69
N GLU A 442 14.27 7.63 25.30
CA GLU A 442 15.08 8.77 24.88
C GLU A 442 15.68 8.46 23.51
N VAL A 443 15.82 9.48 22.68
CA VAL A 443 16.47 9.37 21.37
C VAL A 443 17.52 10.47 21.25
N GLY A 444 18.69 10.07 20.78
CA GLY A 444 19.78 10.92 20.32
C GLY A 444 20.46 10.23 19.15
N ASP A 445 21.77 10.01 19.23
CA ASP A 445 22.49 9.14 18.28
C ASP A 445 22.04 7.67 18.40
N ASP A 446 21.65 7.26 19.61
CA ASP A 446 21.05 5.97 19.92
C ASP A 446 19.62 6.14 20.45
N LEU A 447 18.79 5.08 20.30
CA LEU A 447 17.55 4.91 21.03
C LEU A 447 17.85 4.25 22.37
N VAL A 448 17.50 4.92 23.47
CA VAL A 448 17.65 4.37 24.84
C VAL A 448 16.27 4.07 25.42
N VAL A 449 15.99 2.80 25.66
CA VAL A 449 14.76 2.34 26.33
C VAL A 449 15.12 1.81 27.70
N ARG A 450 14.65 2.47 28.77
CA ARG A 450 14.76 1.93 30.13
C ARG A 450 13.59 1.01 30.40
N VAL A 451 13.88 -0.18 30.92
CA VAL A 451 12.92 -1.27 31.12
C VAL A 451 12.88 -1.65 32.59
N ALA A 452 11.68 -1.74 33.18
CA ALA A 452 11.50 -2.19 34.56
C ALA A 452 11.81 -3.69 34.72
N GLU A 453 12.39 -4.08 35.88
CA GLU A 453 12.95 -5.42 36.09
C GLU A 453 11.98 -6.57 35.81
N GLY A 454 12.45 -7.48 34.96
CA GLY A 454 11.91 -8.80 34.61
C GLY A 454 13.07 -9.66 34.10
N PRO A 455 12.89 -10.94 33.72
CA PRO A 455 13.98 -11.82 33.30
C PRO A 455 14.51 -11.49 31.88
N VAL A 456 14.74 -10.22 31.54
CA VAL A 456 15.15 -9.80 30.20
C VAL A 456 16.59 -10.24 29.92
N GLY A 457 16.75 -11.06 28.89
CA GLY A 457 18.04 -11.52 28.38
C GLY A 457 18.48 -10.77 27.13
N GLU A 458 17.56 -10.54 26.19
CA GLU A 458 17.81 -9.85 24.92
C GLU A 458 16.68 -8.86 24.63
N LEU A 459 17.00 -7.73 24.00
CA LEU A 459 16.02 -6.88 23.33
C LEU A 459 16.47 -6.59 21.89
N ASP A 460 15.51 -6.62 20.96
CA ASP A 460 15.71 -6.31 19.54
C ASP A 460 14.74 -5.21 19.10
N LEU A 461 15.25 -4.17 18.44
CA LEU A 461 14.45 -3.22 17.67
C LEU A 461 14.20 -3.81 16.28
N CYS A 462 12.94 -3.99 15.91
CA CYS A 462 12.54 -4.80 14.77
C CYS A 462 11.76 -3.99 13.73
N LEU A 463 12.05 -4.22 12.44
CA LEU A 463 11.27 -3.76 11.29
C LEU A 463 11.11 -4.93 10.33
N GLY A 464 9.92 -5.53 10.31
CA GLY A 464 9.70 -6.83 9.67
C GLY A 464 10.66 -7.85 10.28
N ALA A 465 11.46 -8.49 9.44
CA ALA A 465 12.47 -9.46 9.88
C ALA A 465 13.84 -8.86 10.22
N ARG A 466 14.09 -7.57 9.92
CA ARG A 466 15.31 -6.87 10.33
C ARG A 466 15.32 -6.67 11.84
N ARG A 467 16.46 -6.91 12.48
CA ARG A 467 16.66 -6.76 13.93
C ARG A 467 17.93 -5.95 14.20
N VAL A 468 17.82 -5.02 15.14
CA VAL A 468 18.94 -4.28 15.70
C VAL A 468 19.01 -4.65 17.18
N PRO A 469 20.00 -5.43 17.62
CA PRO A 469 20.10 -5.85 19.01
C PRO A 469 20.48 -4.67 19.91
N ALA A 470 19.98 -4.66 21.14
CA ALA A 470 20.38 -3.69 22.16
C ALA A 470 21.68 -4.08 22.85
N THR A 471 22.48 -3.07 23.22
CA THR A 471 23.45 -3.21 24.31
C THR A 471 22.72 -2.96 25.64
N LEU A 472 22.84 -3.90 26.59
CA LEU A 472 22.14 -3.86 27.87
C LEU A 472 23.06 -3.42 29.01
N GLU A 473 22.70 -2.36 29.72
CA GLU A 473 23.35 -1.90 30.94
C GLU A 473 22.37 -1.96 32.12
N ARG A 474 22.80 -2.51 33.26
CA ARG A 474 21.98 -2.55 34.47
C ARG A 474 22.19 -1.27 35.26
N GLU A 475 21.10 -0.60 35.59
CA GLU A 475 21.10 0.62 36.40
C GLU A 475 20.70 0.29 37.85
N PRO A 476 21.05 1.14 38.84
CA PRO A 476 20.50 1.07 40.19
C PRO A 476 18.96 1.14 40.13
N GLU A 477 18.26 0.54 41.11
CA GLU A 477 16.78 0.56 41.23
C GLU A 477 16.01 -0.49 40.42
N GLY A 478 16.69 -1.48 39.83
CA GLY A 478 16.02 -2.59 39.14
C GLY A 478 15.51 -2.19 37.75
N THR A 479 16.25 -1.33 37.05
CA THR A 479 16.02 -1.00 35.64
C THR A 479 17.15 -1.52 34.76
N VAL A 480 16.81 -1.83 33.51
CA VAL A 480 17.78 -2.18 32.45
C VAL A 480 17.69 -1.12 31.37
N ALA A 481 18.80 -0.43 31.10
CA ALA A 481 18.94 0.46 29.96
C ALA A 481 19.31 -0.35 28.72
N ALA A 482 18.42 -0.36 27.72
CA ALA A 482 18.64 -0.97 26.42
C ALA A 482 19.00 0.12 25.40
N ARG A 483 20.23 0.13 24.90
CA ARG A 483 20.70 1.06 23.88
C ARG A 483 20.68 0.40 22.51
N PHE A 484 19.92 0.96 21.57
CA PHE A 484 19.84 0.51 20.18
C PHE A 484 20.49 1.55 19.26
N PRO A 485 21.47 1.16 18.43
CA PRO A 485 22.05 2.08 17.47
C PRO A 485 21.02 2.47 16.40
N LEU A 486 20.86 3.77 16.16
CA LEU A 486 20.04 4.30 15.05
C LEU A 486 20.85 4.51 13.77
N VAL A 487 22.17 4.33 13.85
CA VAL A 487 23.10 4.33 12.74
C VAL A 487 23.83 2.99 12.72
N VAL A 488 23.87 2.34 11.56
CA VAL A 488 24.45 1.00 11.39
C VAL A 488 25.35 0.94 10.17
N ASP A 489 26.28 -0.01 10.18
CA ASP A 489 27.10 -0.37 9.02
C ASP A 489 27.08 -1.90 8.85
N ASP A 490 25.92 -2.41 8.42
CA ASP A 490 25.66 -3.86 8.33
C ASP A 490 26.65 -4.59 7.38
N TRP A 491 27.26 -3.86 6.45
CA TRP A 491 28.03 -4.42 5.32
C TRP A 491 29.46 -3.85 5.18
N GLY A 492 29.91 -2.96 6.07
CA GLY A 492 31.22 -2.30 5.95
C GLY A 492 31.30 -1.36 4.74
N LEU A 493 30.20 -0.66 4.44
CA LEU A 493 30.07 0.29 3.33
C LEU A 493 29.93 1.74 3.81
N GLY A 494 29.98 1.96 5.12
CA GLY A 494 29.82 3.26 5.75
C GLY A 494 28.57 3.32 6.64
N SER A 495 28.68 4.11 7.70
CA SER A 495 27.61 4.35 8.66
C SER A 495 26.41 5.02 7.99
N ARG A 496 25.23 4.41 8.11
CA ARG A 496 23.95 4.94 7.60
C ARG A 496 22.88 4.90 8.68
N ALA A 497 21.95 5.84 8.64
CA ALA A 497 20.80 5.81 9.53
C ALA A 497 19.93 4.56 9.26
N LEU A 498 19.16 4.12 10.25
CA LEU A 498 18.13 3.11 10.04
C LEU A 498 17.08 3.63 9.03
N PRO A 499 16.50 2.77 8.17
CA PRO A 499 15.47 3.18 7.22
C PRO A 499 14.21 3.64 7.93
N ALA A 500 13.48 4.55 7.27
CA ALA A 500 12.16 4.96 7.72
C ALA A 500 11.21 3.75 7.81
N GLY A 501 10.37 3.72 8.85
CA GLY A 501 9.50 2.59 9.15
C GLY A 501 8.86 2.69 10.52
N THR A 502 7.91 1.79 10.81
CA THR A 502 7.38 1.62 12.16
C THR A 502 8.07 0.43 12.80
N TRP A 503 9.00 0.72 13.68
CA TRP A 503 9.78 -0.24 14.42
C TRP A 503 9.05 -0.64 15.71
N HIS A 504 9.32 -1.84 16.21
CA HIS A 504 8.80 -2.32 17.49
C HIS A 504 9.90 -3.00 18.29
N VAL A 505 9.79 -2.98 19.62
CA VAL A 505 10.81 -3.57 20.49
C VAL A 505 10.33 -4.91 20.99
N THR A 506 11.10 -5.97 20.72
CA THR A 506 10.84 -7.32 21.24
C THR A 506 11.85 -7.68 22.31
N TRP A 507 11.48 -8.54 23.26
CA TRP A 507 12.35 -9.03 24.31
C TRP A 507 12.31 -10.55 24.43
N ARG A 508 13.42 -11.16 24.87
CA ARG A 508 13.51 -12.60 25.19
C ARG A 508 14.05 -12.83 26.59
N PRO A 509 13.62 -13.91 27.29
CA PRO A 509 14.11 -14.20 28.62
C PRO A 509 15.54 -14.76 28.63
N ARG A 510 16.25 -14.59 29.75
CA ARG A 510 17.62 -15.12 29.95
C ARG A 510 17.60 -16.61 30.32
N GLY A 511 18.34 -17.44 29.57
CA GLY A 511 18.61 -18.85 29.92
C GLY A 511 17.95 -19.90 29.00
N PRO A 512 18.28 -21.20 29.16
CA PRO A 512 17.88 -22.28 28.24
C PRO A 512 16.43 -22.76 28.39
N VAL A 513 15.71 -22.35 29.44
CA VAL A 513 14.27 -22.63 29.58
C VAL A 513 13.52 -21.49 28.89
N ALA A 514 13.23 -21.70 27.60
CA ALA A 514 12.57 -20.72 26.74
C ALA A 514 11.14 -20.40 27.23
N GLY A 515 10.99 -19.36 28.05
CA GLY A 515 9.75 -18.60 28.06
C GLY A 515 9.54 -17.96 26.68
N ARG A 516 8.29 -17.89 26.20
CA ARG A 516 7.99 -17.14 24.97
C ARG A 516 8.31 -15.66 25.24
N GLY A 517 9.33 -15.13 24.56
CA GLY A 517 9.55 -13.69 24.48
C GLY A 517 8.33 -12.97 23.88
N GLY A 518 8.34 -11.65 23.89
CA GLY A 518 7.18 -10.87 23.45
C GLY A 518 7.53 -9.46 23.02
N GLU A 519 6.47 -8.72 22.70
CA GLU A 519 6.55 -7.28 22.47
C GLU A 519 6.73 -6.54 23.80
N LEU A 520 7.56 -5.49 23.81
CA LEU A 520 7.78 -4.67 24.98
C LEU A 520 6.59 -3.73 25.18
N ALA A 521 5.89 -3.86 26.31
CA ALA A 521 4.78 -2.98 26.67
C ALA A 521 5.27 -1.59 27.14
N LEU A 522 4.38 -0.61 27.18
CA LEU A 522 4.63 0.73 27.72
C LEU A 522 4.10 0.86 29.16
N SER A 523 4.82 1.60 30.02
CA SER A 523 4.31 1.99 31.33
C SER A 523 3.10 2.94 31.21
N PRO A 524 2.20 3.00 32.21
CA PRO A 524 1.08 3.94 32.19
C PRO A 524 1.49 5.41 31.97
N GLY A 525 2.63 5.83 32.54
CA GLY A 525 3.16 7.18 32.35
C GLY A 525 3.59 7.47 30.91
N LEU A 526 4.17 6.49 30.22
CA LEU A 526 4.47 6.63 28.79
C LEU A 526 3.21 6.63 27.93
N VAL A 527 2.24 5.76 28.23
CA VAL A 527 0.96 5.70 27.51
C VAL A 527 0.22 7.05 27.56
N ALA A 528 0.23 7.72 28.71
CA ALA A 528 -0.38 9.05 28.86
C ALA A 528 0.26 10.13 27.97
N ARG A 529 1.51 9.91 27.55
CA ARG A 529 2.26 10.83 26.68
C ARG A 529 2.12 10.51 25.19
N THR A 530 1.75 9.29 24.80
CA THR A 530 1.68 8.92 23.38
C THR A 530 0.45 9.52 22.67
N PRO A 531 0.55 9.79 21.35
CA PRO A 531 1.79 9.86 20.58
C PRO A 531 2.60 11.13 20.93
N TYR A 532 3.93 11.07 20.87
CA TYR A 532 4.77 12.26 20.96
C TYR A 532 6.03 12.15 20.11
N ASP A 533 6.50 13.30 19.62
CA ASP A 533 7.71 13.43 18.81
C ASP A 533 8.96 13.37 19.70
N LEU A 534 10.01 12.77 19.18
CA LEU A 534 11.32 12.60 19.79
C LEU A 534 12.35 13.29 18.89
N ASP A 535 13.27 14.04 19.49
CA ASP A 535 14.36 14.66 18.76
C ASP A 535 15.34 13.58 18.30
N ALA A 536 15.54 13.47 16.98
CA ALA A 536 16.49 12.55 16.38
C ALA A 536 17.27 13.27 15.28
N PRO A 537 18.59 13.04 15.15
CA PRO A 537 19.43 13.78 14.21
C PRO A 537 19.08 13.48 12.74
N ASP A 538 18.85 12.20 12.42
CA ASP A 538 18.66 11.72 11.05
C ASP A 538 17.20 11.39 10.69
N HIS A 539 16.29 11.52 11.66
CA HIS A 539 14.89 11.13 11.51
C HIS A 539 13.95 12.16 12.11
N ARG A 540 12.72 12.16 11.61
CA ARG A 540 11.59 12.55 12.45
C ARG A 540 11.11 11.31 13.20
N ALA A 541 11.42 11.24 14.50
CA ALA A 541 11.07 10.10 15.34
C ALA A 541 9.79 10.37 16.13
N ARG A 542 8.91 9.38 16.24
CA ARG A 542 7.67 9.45 17.01
C ARG A 542 7.44 8.17 17.80
N LEU A 543 7.17 8.31 19.09
CA LEU A 543 6.75 7.18 19.92
C LEU A 543 5.25 6.98 19.82
N LEU A 544 4.84 5.74 19.55
CA LEU A 544 3.45 5.31 19.44
C LEU A 544 3.20 4.13 20.38
N ARG A 545 1.96 4.01 20.85
CA ARG A 545 1.46 2.77 21.45
C ARG A 545 0.77 1.95 20.37
N GLY A 546 1.18 0.70 20.21
CA GLY A 546 0.46 -0.25 19.37
C GLY A 546 -0.86 -0.70 20.00
N LEU A 547 -1.79 -1.21 19.20
CA LEU A 547 -3.13 -1.60 19.68
C LEU A 547 -3.08 -2.71 20.76
N ARG A 548 -2.01 -3.50 20.82
CA ARG A 548 -1.77 -4.52 21.85
C ARG A 548 -0.99 -3.99 23.05
N GLY A 549 -0.77 -2.67 23.15
CA GLY A 549 -0.03 -2.01 24.21
C GLY A 549 1.49 -1.97 24.04
N GLN A 550 2.01 -2.47 22.92
CA GLN A 550 3.43 -2.52 22.64
C GLN A 550 4.02 -1.15 22.28
N LEU A 551 5.32 -0.97 22.55
CA LEU A 551 6.12 0.17 22.13
C LEU A 551 6.36 0.10 20.62
N LEU A 552 5.95 1.14 19.91
CA LEU A 552 6.25 1.35 18.51
C LEU A 552 7.05 2.65 18.35
N LEU A 553 8.15 2.59 17.59
CA LEU A 553 8.95 3.74 17.20
C LEU A 553 8.78 3.98 15.71
N GLN A 554 8.10 5.06 15.35
CA GLN A 554 7.99 5.47 13.96
C GLN A 554 9.17 6.37 13.60
N LEU A 555 10.04 5.90 12.71
CA LEU A 555 11.10 6.69 12.08
C LEU A 555 10.62 7.16 10.71
N GLN A 556 10.67 8.47 10.46
CA GLN A 556 10.28 9.07 9.19
C GLN A 556 11.43 9.89 8.60
N PRO A 557 11.42 10.14 7.28
CA PRO A 557 12.31 11.13 6.68
C PRO A 557 12.19 12.48 7.42
N PRO A 558 13.31 13.19 7.67
CA PRO A 558 13.32 14.44 8.42
C PRO A 558 12.83 15.62 7.55
N LEU A 559 11.59 15.53 7.06
CA LEU A 559 10.88 16.59 6.37
C LEU A 559 10.36 17.63 7.39
N ALA A 560 10.36 18.89 6.99
CA ALA A 560 9.82 19.98 7.80
C ALA A 560 8.28 19.87 7.91
N ASP A 561 7.69 20.49 8.94
CA ASP A 561 6.24 20.43 9.18
C ASP A 561 5.42 20.90 7.97
N ASP A 562 5.92 21.90 7.25
CA ASP A 562 5.32 22.50 6.07
C ASP A 562 5.61 21.73 4.77
N GLU A 563 6.26 20.58 4.87
CA GLU A 563 6.50 19.60 3.81
C GLU A 563 5.72 18.29 4.07
N LEU A 564 5.10 18.12 5.24
CA LEU A 564 4.47 16.86 5.63
C LEU A 564 2.99 16.76 5.26
N GLY A 565 2.62 15.60 4.71
CA GLY A 565 1.24 15.24 4.42
C GLY A 565 0.71 15.75 3.08
N PRO A 566 -0.50 15.32 2.68
CA PRO A 566 -1.02 15.58 1.34
C PRO A 566 -1.16 17.07 1.01
N TRP A 567 -1.63 17.90 1.96
CA TRP A 567 -1.81 19.34 1.79
C TRP A 567 -0.49 20.08 1.48
N ALA A 568 0.51 19.89 2.35
CA ALA A 568 1.84 20.47 2.15
C ALA A 568 2.46 20.04 0.82
N GLN A 569 2.36 18.74 0.50
CA GLN A 569 2.87 18.20 -0.76
C GLN A 569 2.10 18.72 -1.99
N GLN A 570 0.80 18.98 -1.88
CA GLN A 570 0.05 19.61 -2.95
C GLN A 570 0.49 21.05 -3.18
N ARG A 571 0.68 21.84 -2.12
CA ARG A 571 1.18 23.22 -2.22
C ARG A 571 2.57 23.29 -2.87
N LEU A 572 3.49 22.41 -2.46
CA LEU A 572 4.82 22.33 -3.07
C LEU A 572 4.76 21.92 -4.54
N ARG A 573 3.89 20.96 -4.90
CA ARG A 573 3.65 20.57 -6.30
C ARG A 573 3.07 21.73 -7.11
N SER A 574 2.08 22.44 -6.60
CA SER A 574 1.51 23.61 -7.28
C SER A 574 2.58 24.67 -7.52
N ALA A 575 3.41 24.97 -6.51
CA ALA A 575 4.53 25.90 -6.65
C ALA A 575 5.56 25.43 -7.69
N TYR A 576 5.86 24.14 -7.74
CA TYR A 576 6.72 23.55 -8.77
C TYR A 576 6.12 23.69 -10.17
N VAL A 577 4.83 23.42 -10.35
CA VAL A 577 4.17 23.43 -11.68
C VAL A 577 4.17 24.84 -12.29
N VAL A 578 3.97 25.87 -11.47
CA VAL A 578 3.88 27.27 -11.95
C VAL A 578 5.21 28.03 -11.89
N THR A 579 6.31 27.37 -11.55
CA THR A 579 7.60 28.05 -11.36
C THR A 579 8.18 28.59 -12.67
N ASP A 580 8.66 29.82 -12.64
CA ASP A 580 9.35 30.51 -13.74
C ASP A 580 10.87 30.57 -13.55
N ARG A 581 11.39 30.00 -12.45
CA ARG A 581 12.83 29.97 -12.15
C ARG A 581 13.60 29.38 -13.34
N PRO A 582 14.75 29.98 -13.73
CA PRO A 582 15.50 29.51 -14.87
C PRO A 582 16.06 28.10 -14.63
N VAL A 583 16.12 27.32 -15.71
CA VAL A 583 16.84 26.05 -15.73
C VAL A 583 18.35 26.34 -15.76
N ASP A 584 19.12 25.67 -14.92
CA ASP A 584 20.56 25.80 -14.80
C ASP A 584 21.26 24.62 -15.50
N PRO A 585 21.94 24.86 -16.65
CA PRO A 585 22.64 23.80 -17.38
C PRO A 585 23.82 23.20 -16.59
N GLY A 586 24.35 23.92 -15.59
CA GLY A 586 25.44 23.48 -14.72
C GLY A 586 24.98 22.66 -13.50
N LEU A 587 23.71 22.25 -13.44
CA LEU A 587 23.15 21.42 -12.36
C LEU A 587 22.56 20.12 -12.90
N ALA A 588 23.04 18.99 -12.37
CA ALA A 588 22.53 17.65 -12.65
C ALA A 588 21.97 16.98 -11.39
N LEU A 589 20.72 16.51 -11.47
CA LEU A 589 20.02 15.79 -10.40
C LEU A 589 19.94 14.30 -10.72
N PHE A 590 20.44 13.46 -9.83
CA PHE A 590 20.48 12.01 -10.00
C PHE A 590 19.55 11.32 -9.00
N SER A 591 18.92 10.23 -9.42
CA SER A 591 18.10 9.38 -8.57
C SER A 591 18.14 7.94 -9.06
N SER A 592 18.17 6.98 -8.14
CA SER A 592 17.93 5.58 -8.45
C SER A 592 16.77 5.06 -7.62
N TYR A 593 15.86 4.31 -8.26
CA TYR A 593 14.75 3.61 -7.62
C TYR A 593 13.82 4.52 -6.80
N ALA A 594 13.61 5.77 -7.26
CA ALA A 594 12.91 6.83 -6.54
C ALA A 594 13.59 7.22 -5.21
N GLY A 595 14.92 7.30 -5.24
CA GLY A 595 15.76 7.72 -4.12
C GLY A 595 16.01 6.65 -3.06
N THR A 596 15.53 5.41 -3.24
CA THR A 596 15.72 4.33 -2.26
C THR A 596 17.11 3.68 -2.34
N GLY A 597 17.98 4.15 -3.22
CA GLY A 597 19.36 3.65 -3.37
C GLY A 597 20.27 4.62 -4.11
N ALA A 598 21.57 4.44 -3.93
CA ALA A 598 22.63 5.15 -4.65
C ALA A 598 23.49 4.14 -5.43
N THR A 599 22.96 3.69 -6.56
CA THR A 599 23.46 2.55 -7.33
C THR A 599 23.00 2.66 -8.79
N ASP A 600 23.26 1.63 -9.59
CA ASP A 600 22.78 1.46 -10.97
C ASP A 600 23.36 2.50 -11.94
N SER A 601 22.81 2.59 -13.16
CA SER A 601 23.36 3.42 -14.23
C SER A 601 23.45 4.91 -13.87
N PRO A 602 22.51 5.51 -13.10
CA PRO A 602 22.65 6.90 -12.65
C PRO A 602 23.92 7.12 -11.81
N ARG A 603 24.36 6.15 -11.01
CA ARG A 603 25.59 6.27 -10.22
C ARG A 603 26.83 6.26 -11.10
N ALA A 604 26.91 5.32 -12.04
CA ALA A 604 28.04 5.23 -12.97
C ALA A 604 28.17 6.52 -13.82
N ILE A 605 27.04 7.05 -14.31
CA ILE A 605 27.03 8.33 -15.06
C ILE A 605 27.50 9.48 -14.17
N LEU A 606 27.07 9.55 -12.91
CA LEU A 606 27.51 10.59 -11.98
C LEU A 606 29.02 10.54 -11.74
N GLU A 607 29.55 9.35 -11.46
CA GLU A 607 30.97 9.17 -11.16
C GLU A 607 31.84 9.59 -12.35
N GLU A 608 31.46 9.19 -13.56
CA GLU A 608 32.14 9.61 -14.80
C GLU A 608 31.97 11.10 -15.09
N LEU A 609 30.77 11.67 -14.89
CA LEU A 609 30.50 13.09 -15.09
C LEU A 609 31.40 13.95 -14.22
N ARG A 610 31.53 13.61 -12.94
CA ARG A 610 32.37 14.35 -11.99
C ARG A 610 33.85 14.26 -12.33
N HIS A 611 34.26 13.19 -13.01
CA HIS A 611 35.64 13.04 -13.47
C HIS A 611 35.93 13.96 -14.66
N ARG A 612 35.04 14.03 -15.65
CA ARG A 612 35.24 14.80 -16.90
C ARG A 612 34.82 16.27 -16.84
N HIS A 613 33.75 16.56 -16.11
CA HIS A 613 33.14 17.90 -16.01
C HIS A 613 32.94 18.27 -14.53
N PRO A 614 34.03 18.52 -13.77
CA PRO A 614 33.95 18.83 -12.34
C PRO A 614 33.24 20.18 -12.04
N ASP A 615 33.04 21.00 -13.06
CA ASP A 615 32.27 22.25 -13.03
C ASP A 615 30.75 22.02 -12.96
N VAL A 616 30.25 20.86 -13.39
CA VAL A 616 28.83 20.50 -13.27
C VAL A 616 28.52 20.09 -11.83
N ARG A 617 27.61 20.82 -11.20
CA ARG A 617 27.15 20.52 -9.85
C ARG A 617 26.23 19.30 -9.88
N THR A 618 26.50 18.33 -9.02
CA THR A 618 25.72 17.09 -8.93
C THR A 618 25.00 16.97 -7.59
N ARG A 619 23.72 16.58 -7.62
CA ARG A 619 22.90 16.27 -6.44
C ARG A 619 22.31 14.88 -6.54
N TRP A 620 22.13 14.20 -5.41
CA TRP A 620 21.53 12.86 -5.36
C TRP A 620 20.23 12.86 -4.55
N VAL A 621 19.14 12.36 -5.13
CA VAL A 621 17.85 12.22 -4.44
C VAL A 621 17.90 11.02 -3.50
N VAL A 622 17.57 11.22 -2.23
CA VAL A 622 17.48 10.17 -1.21
C VAL A 622 16.07 10.11 -0.61
N ALA A 623 15.52 8.91 -0.43
CA ALA A 623 14.20 8.73 0.17
C ALA A 623 14.20 9.05 1.67
N ASP A 624 15.31 8.73 2.34
CA ASP A 624 15.61 9.04 3.73
C ASP A 624 17.13 8.98 3.98
N ARG A 625 17.57 9.18 5.23
CA ARG A 625 18.99 9.18 5.63
C ARG A 625 19.64 7.79 5.68
N SER A 626 18.90 6.72 5.38
CA SER A 626 19.49 5.37 5.25
C SER A 626 20.17 5.14 3.89
N VAL A 627 19.97 6.06 2.94
CA VAL A 627 20.60 6.00 1.61
C VAL A 627 21.81 6.93 1.61
N LEU A 628 23.00 6.35 1.47
CA LEU A 628 24.24 7.09 1.35
C LEU A 628 24.46 7.51 -0.11
N PRO A 629 24.52 8.81 -0.43
CA PRO A 629 24.89 9.24 -1.78
C PRO A 629 26.37 8.94 -2.06
N PRO A 630 26.82 8.98 -3.33
CA PRO A 630 28.24 8.86 -3.63
C PRO A 630 29.08 9.91 -2.87
N PRO A 631 30.33 9.60 -2.47
CA PRO A 631 31.15 10.49 -1.66
C PRO A 631 31.28 11.90 -2.24
N GLY A 632 31.03 12.92 -1.42
CA GLY A 632 31.09 14.33 -1.81
C GLY A 632 29.93 14.81 -2.71
N VAL A 633 28.86 14.02 -2.86
CA VAL A 633 27.61 14.46 -3.51
C VAL A 633 26.62 14.94 -2.46
N GLU A 634 25.99 16.09 -2.70
CA GLU A 634 24.95 16.64 -1.83
C GLU A 634 23.67 15.77 -1.92
N PRO A 635 23.18 15.20 -0.79
CA PRO A 635 21.89 14.50 -0.76
C PRO A 635 20.73 15.50 -0.74
N VAL A 636 19.67 15.19 -1.48
CA VAL A 636 18.42 15.95 -1.53
C VAL A 636 17.28 15.04 -1.11
N LEU A 637 16.61 15.37 -0.01
CA LEU A 637 15.54 14.54 0.54
C LEU A 637 14.31 14.57 -0.37
N LEU A 638 13.88 13.41 -0.85
CA LEU A 638 12.69 13.26 -1.69
C LEU A 638 11.48 13.95 -1.03
N ARG A 639 10.68 14.68 -1.80
CA ARG A 639 9.49 15.44 -1.35
C ARG A 639 9.77 16.63 -0.43
N SER A 640 11.02 16.97 -0.14
CA SER A 640 11.36 18.27 0.46
C SER A 640 11.17 19.40 -0.55
N ARG A 641 11.05 20.63 -0.06
CA ARG A 641 11.10 21.85 -0.86
C ARG A 641 12.37 21.92 -1.71
N ALA A 642 13.52 21.55 -1.13
CA ALA A 642 14.80 21.49 -1.84
C ALA A 642 14.77 20.49 -3.01
N TRP A 643 14.02 19.40 -2.89
CA TRP A 643 13.81 18.46 -3.99
C TRP A 643 12.98 19.06 -5.12
N TYR A 644 11.85 19.71 -4.81
CA TYR A 644 11.06 20.41 -5.82
C TYR A 644 11.86 21.52 -6.51
N ASP A 645 12.66 22.28 -5.75
CA ASP A 645 13.55 23.31 -6.29
C ASP A 645 14.62 22.72 -7.22
N ALA A 646 15.27 21.62 -6.81
CA ALA A 646 16.28 20.94 -7.63
C ALA A 646 15.66 20.34 -8.90
N LEU A 647 14.48 19.73 -8.79
CA LEU A 647 13.74 19.17 -9.92
C LEU A 647 13.33 20.25 -10.93
N ALA A 648 12.94 21.43 -10.45
CA ALA A 648 12.55 22.56 -11.30
C ALA A 648 13.75 23.22 -12.00
N THR A 649 14.92 23.24 -11.37
CA THR A 649 16.06 24.06 -11.82
C THR A 649 17.20 23.26 -12.46
N ALA A 650 17.31 21.95 -12.23
CA ALA A 650 18.38 21.15 -12.84
C ALA A 650 18.26 21.10 -14.37
N GLY A 651 19.33 21.40 -15.09
CA GLY A 651 19.41 21.25 -16.55
C GLY A 651 19.41 19.80 -17.01
N THR A 652 19.87 18.87 -16.17
CA THR A 652 19.78 17.42 -16.43
C THR A 652 19.22 16.70 -15.22
N VAL A 653 18.21 15.86 -15.44
CA VAL A 653 17.66 14.92 -14.47
C VAL A 653 17.95 13.50 -14.97
N VAL A 654 18.60 12.67 -14.16
CA VAL A 654 18.95 11.28 -14.49
C VAL A 654 18.22 10.33 -13.55
N SER A 655 17.43 9.42 -14.09
CA SER A 655 16.64 8.44 -13.34
C SER A 655 16.60 7.09 -14.04
N ASN A 656 16.58 6.01 -13.26
CA ASN A 656 16.43 4.64 -13.77
C ASN A 656 15.01 4.08 -13.65
N VAL A 657 14.08 4.89 -13.14
CA VAL A 657 12.65 4.59 -13.04
C VAL A 657 11.83 5.77 -13.53
N GLU A 658 10.53 5.53 -13.73
CA GLU A 658 9.56 6.58 -14.08
C GLU A 658 9.51 7.67 -12.99
N THR A 659 9.37 8.93 -13.42
CA THR A 659 9.21 10.08 -12.54
C THR A 659 7.79 10.18 -11.98
N ASP A 660 7.59 11.00 -10.95
CA ASP A 660 6.24 11.29 -10.48
C ASP A 660 5.38 11.95 -11.58
N ARG A 661 4.08 11.65 -11.59
CA ARG A 661 3.14 12.02 -12.68
C ARG A 661 3.00 13.52 -12.92
N PHE A 662 3.27 14.35 -11.92
CA PHE A 662 3.22 15.82 -12.05
C PHE A 662 4.46 16.38 -12.76
N PHE A 663 5.52 15.58 -12.89
CA PHE A 663 6.75 16.00 -13.55
C PHE A 663 6.51 16.26 -15.03
N ARG A 664 7.03 17.37 -15.52
CA ARG A 664 7.07 17.71 -16.94
C ARG A 664 8.47 18.24 -17.24
N THR A 665 9.11 17.69 -18.27
CA THR A 665 10.42 18.19 -18.72
C THR A 665 10.26 19.61 -19.25
N ARG A 666 10.96 20.57 -18.65
CA ARG A 666 10.90 21.99 -19.03
C ARG A 666 11.74 22.27 -20.29
N PRO A 667 11.41 23.30 -21.08
CA PRO A 667 12.33 23.77 -22.13
C PRO A 667 13.72 24.07 -21.55
N GLY A 668 14.77 23.51 -22.18
CA GLY A 668 16.15 23.60 -21.71
C GLY A 668 16.56 22.57 -20.65
N GLN A 669 15.62 21.77 -20.12
CA GLN A 669 15.91 20.64 -19.24
C GLN A 669 15.98 19.33 -20.04
N ARG A 670 16.78 18.38 -19.55
CA ARG A 670 16.91 17.04 -20.11
C ARG A 670 16.51 15.99 -19.08
N LEU A 671 15.61 15.08 -19.42
CA LEU A 671 15.35 13.87 -18.62
C LEU A 671 16.01 12.67 -19.30
N VAL A 672 17.00 12.10 -18.62
CA VAL A 672 17.74 10.91 -19.05
C VAL A 672 17.17 9.70 -18.32
N GLN A 673 16.44 8.86 -19.07
CA GLN A 673 15.87 7.61 -18.57
C GLN A 673 16.86 6.47 -18.82
N THR A 674 17.48 5.97 -17.76
CA THR A 674 18.46 4.88 -17.88
C THR A 674 17.83 3.50 -17.85
N PHE A 675 16.58 3.39 -17.37
CA PHE A 675 15.97 2.13 -16.93
C PHE A 675 16.87 1.36 -15.96
N HIS A 676 16.44 0.18 -15.52
CA HIS A 676 17.08 -0.60 -14.45
C HIS A 676 17.28 -2.06 -14.85
N GLY A 677 17.62 -2.28 -16.13
CA GLY A 677 17.92 -3.60 -16.66
C GLY A 677 17.59 -3.74 -18.14
N TYR A 678 17.88 -4.93 -18.66
CA TYR A 678 17.59 -5.30 -20.03
C TYR A 678 16.09 -5.50 -20.22
N PRO A 679 15.49 -4.98 -21.31
CA PRO A 679 14.08 -5.20 -21.58
C PRO A 679 13.89 -6.68 -21.90
N SER A 680 13.22 -7.42 -21.02
CA SER A 680 12.92 -8.84 -21.22
C SER A 680 11.44 -9.19 -21.05
N LYS A 681 10.68 -8.34 -20.38
CA LYS A 681 9.26 -8.52 -20.08
C LYS A 681 8.46 -7.36 -20.65
N SER A 682 7.22 -7.62 -21.04
CA SER A 682 6.31 -6.62 -21.54
C SER A 682 6.16 -5.45 -20.56
N MET A 683 6.14 -4.24 -21.12
CA MET A 683 6.12 -2.96 -20.42
C MET A 683 5.34 -1.95 -21.25
N GLY A 684 5.15 -0.72 -20.73
CA GLY A 684 4.44 0.32 -21.48
C GLY A 684 3.08 -0.14 -22.02
N LEU A 685 2.82 0.12 -23.30
CA LEU A 685 1.57 -0.08 -24.01
C LEU A 685 1.00 -1.50 -23.89
N ASP A 686 1.80 -2.54 -24.08
CA ASP A 686 1.26 -3.91 -24.04
C ASP A 686 0.86 -4.30 -22.62
N LEU A 687 1.66 -3.95 -21.62
CA LEU A 687 1.31 -4.12 -20.21
C LEU A 687 0.09 -3.28 -19.81
N TRP A 688 -0.07 -2.07 -20.38
CA TRP A 688 -1.22 -1.22 -20.09
C TRP A 688 -2.49 -1.72 -20.80
N ARG A 689 -2.38 -2.25 -22.02
CA ARG A 689 -3.48 -2.90 -22.75
C ARG A 689 -3.90 -4.20 -22.09
N SER A 690 -2.96 -5.01 -21.62
CA SER A 690 -3.29 -6.20 -20.82
C SER A 690 -4.00 -5.85 -19.51
N LYS A 691 -3.87 -4.59 -19.08
CA LYS A 691 -4.59 -3.98 -17.96
C LYS A 691 -5.89 -3.27 -18.37
N ASN A 692 -6.31 -3.44 -19.61
CA ASN A 692 -7.48 -2.80 -20.22
C ASN A 692 -7.51 -1.28 -19.98
N HIS A 693 -6.37 -0.62 -20.16
CA HIS A 693 -6.33 0.84 -20.17
C HIS A 693 -6.98 1.36 -21.46
N SER A 694 -7.91 2.30 -21.32
CA SER A 694 -8.55 2.97 -22.44
C SER A 694 -7.57 3.76 -23.31
N PRO A 695 -7.91 4.07 -24.58
CA PRO A 695 -7.04 4.84 -25.47
C PRO A 695 -6.55 6.17 -24.87
N LEU A 696 -7.44 6.93 -24.21
CA LEU A 696 -7.08 8.19 -23.57
C LEU A 696 -6.12 7.96 -22.39
N ARG A 697 -6.33 6.88 -21.63
CA ARG A 697 -5.44 6.49 -20.53
C ARG A 697 -4.07 6.07 -21.03
N LEU A 698 -3.99 5.33 -22.15
CA LEU A 698 -2.72 5.00 -22.79
C LEU A 698 -1.97 6.27 -23.20
N ALA A 699 -2.66 7.23 -23.83
CA ALA A 699 -2.08 8.51 -24.21
C ALA A 699 -1.53 9.29 -23.00
N LEU A 700 -2.25 9.31 -21.88
CA LEU A 700 -1.73 9.92 -20.64
C LEU A 700 -0.52 9.19 -20.07
N GLN A 701 -0.51 7.85 -20.08
CA GLN A 701 0.63 7.09 -19.57
C GLN A 701 1.87 7.37 -20.43
N LEU A 702 1.72 7.44 -21.76
CA LEU A 702 2.77 7.87 -22.68
C LEU A 702 3.25 9.30 -22.36
N ALA A 703 2.33 10.25 -22.20
CA ALA A 703 2.65 11.64 -21.86
C ALA A 703 3.37 11.79 -20.51
N ASN A 704 3.07 10.92 -19.53
CA ASN A 704 3.73 10.90 -18.23
C ASN A 704 5.04 10.10 -18.22
N THR A 705 5.31 9.27 -19.23
CA THR A 705 6.51 8.45 -19.36
C THR A 705 7.37 8.96 -20.52
N ALA A 706 7.27 8.32 -21.68
CA ALA A 706 8.06 8.58 -22.87
C ALA A 706 7.99 10.03 -23.36
N GLY A 707 6.85 10.70 -23.17
CA GLY A 707 6.65 12.10 -23.52
C GLY A 707 7.53 13.07 -22.72
N ASN A 708 8.11 12.66 -21.59
CA ASN A 708 9.06 13.46 -20.82
C ASN A 708 10.52 13.14 -21.13
N TRP A 709 10.82 11.94 -21.64
CA TRP A 709 12.21 11.52 -21.82
C TRP A 709 12.85 12.31 -22.97
N THR A 710 14.02 12.88 -22.70
CA THR A 710 14.84 13.51 -23.74
C THR A 710 15.82 12.51 -24.33
N VAL A 711 16.32 11.61 -23.48
CA VAL A 711 17.22 10.52 -23.85
C VAL A 711 16.79 9.27 -23.09
N ALA A 712 16.76 8.14 -23.78
CA ALA A 712 16.55 6.82 -23.20
C ALA A 712 17.80 5.96 -23.46
N LEU A 713 18.21 5.14 -22.49
CA LEU A 713 19.34 4.23 -22.66
C LEU A 713 18.82 2.83 -22.99
N THR A 714 19.53 2.14 -23.88
CA THR A 714 19.35 0.72 -24.18
C THR A 714 20.72 0.05 -24.22
N PRO A 715 20.81 -1.27 -23.99
CA PRO A 715 22.11 -1.93 -23.91
C PRO A 715 22.77 -2.14 -25.27
N THR A 716 21.98 -2.38 -26.31
CA THR A 716 22.43 -2.72 -27.67
C THR A 716 21.39 -2.23 -28.69
N PRO A 717 21.77 -1.90 -29.94
CA PRO A 717 20.82 -1.43 -30.97
C PRO A 717 19.63 -2.36 -31.21
N ALA A 718 19.82 -3.68 -31.04
CA ALA A 718 18.75 -4.65 -31.23
C ALA A 718 17.59 -4.48 -30.23
N MET A 719 17.82 -3.80 -29.10
CA MET A 719 16.82 -3.61 -28.04
C MET A 719 16.01 -2.32 -28.20
N ASP A 720 16.42 -1.43 -29.11
CA ASP A 720 15.74 -0.16 -29.34
C ASP A 720 14.28 -0.38 -29.75
N VAL A 721 14.03 -1.40 -30.58
CA VAL A 721 12.69 -1.75 -31.09
C VAL A 721 11.68 -1.90 -29.96
N HIS A 722 12.06 -2.52 -28.84
CA HIS A 722 11.15 -2.72 -27.72
C HIS A 722 10.74 -1.41 -27.05
N TYR A 723 11.64 -0.43 -26.95
CA TYR A 723 11.26 0.87 -26.40
C TYR A 723 10.47 1.71 -27.41
N ARG A 724 10.76 1.58 -28.71
CA ARG A 724 9.94 2.19 -29.77
C ARG A 724 8.51 1.65 -29.74
N GLU A 725 8.32 0.34 -29.59
CA GLU A 725 7.01 -0.31 -29.60
C GLU A 725 6.26 -0.17 -28.27
N GLN A 726 6.91 -0.49 -27.14
CA GLN A 726 6.26 -0.52 -25.84
C GLN A 726 5.96 0.89 -25.33
N TYR A 727 6.77 1.90 -25.66
CA TYR A 727 6.61 3.25 -25.15
C TYR A 727 6.31 4.30 -26.23
N ALA A 728 6.08 3.89 -27.48
CA ALA A 728 5.92 4.81 -28.62
C ALA A 728 7.01 5.90 -28.63
N TYR A 729 8.23 5.56 -28.19
CA TYR A 729 9.25 6.56 -27.90
C TYR A 729 9.92 7.00 -29.21
N GLU A 730 9.76 8.27 -29.58
CA GLU A 730 10.34 8.82 -30.81
C GLU A 730 11.68 9.53 -30.60
N GLY A 731 12.06 9.79 -29.34
CA GLY A 731 13.26 10.54 -29.00
C GLY A 731 14.59 9.80 -29.20
N THR A 732 15.65 10.41 -28.68
CA THR A 732 17.02 9.89 -28.78
C THR A 732 17.20 8.64 -27.91
N ILE A 733 17.75 7.57 -28.49
CA ILE A 733 18.17 6.37 -27.78
C ILE A 733 19.69 6.26 -27.82
N LEU A 734 20.32 6.02 -26.67
CA LEU A 734 21.75 5.69 -26.55
C LEU A 734 21.89 4.19 -26.31
N ASN A 735 22.43 3.47 -27.30
CA ASN A 735 22.41 2.02 -27.41
C ASN A 735 23.82 1.41 -27.41
N ARG A 736 24.68 1.87 -26.51
CA ARG A 736 26.13 1.55 -26.51
C ARG A 736 26.60 1.05 -25.14
N GLY A 737 25.94 0.00 -24.65
CA GLY A 737 26.13 -0.57 -23.33
C GLY A 737 25.34 0.14 -22.23
N TYR A 738 25.25 -0.48 -21.06
CA TYR A 738 24.63 0.10 -19.87
C TYR A 738 25.69 0.57 -18.87
N PRO A 739 25.66 1.85 -18.44
CA PRO A 739 26.68 2.42 -17.55
C PRO A 739 26.95 1.62 -16.26
N ARG A 740 25.93 1.01 -15.65
CA ARG A 740 26.14 0.19 -14.45
C ARG A 740 27.07 -1.00 -14.70
N ASP A 741 27.05 -1.57 -15.89
CA ASP A 741 27.76 -2.81 -16.20
C ASP A 741 29.27 -2.56 -16.43
N ASP A 742 29.70 -1.31 -16.56
CA ASP A 742 31.12 -0.94 -16.65
C ASP A 742 31.92 -1.48 -15.46
N ALA A 743 31.30 -1.53 -14.28
CA ALA A 743 31.92 -2.07 -13.06
C ALA A 743 32.14 -3.59 -13.10
N LEU A 744 31.46 -4.32 -13.98
CA LEU A 744 31.53 -5.78 -14.11
C LEU A 744 32.67 -6.22 -15.04
N VAL A 745 32.99 -5.41 -16.05
CA VAL A 745 33.98 -5.74 -17.10
C VAL A 745 35.22 -4.85 -17.06
N GLY A 746 35.17 -3.72 -16.36
CA GLY A 746 36.27 -2.77 -16.26
C GLY A 746 37.46 -3.26 -15.42
N PRO A 747 38.59 -2.53 -15.44
CA PRO A 747 39.85 -2.94 -14.81
C PRO A 747 39.77 -3.15 -13.28
N GLY A 748 38.80 -2.52 -12.61
CA GLY A 748 38.57 -2.67 -11.16
C GLY A 748 37.71 -3.87 -10.75
N ALA A 749 37.19 -4.67 -11.69
CA ALA A 749 36.25 -5.75 -11.40
C ALA A 749 36.82 -6.81 -10.43
N ALA A 750 38.09 -7.19 -10.60
CA ALA A 750 38.75 -8.17 -9.75
C ALA A 750 38.93 -7.68 -8.30
N GLU A 751 39.34 -6.43 -8.12
CA GLU A 751 39.47 -5.80 -6.80
C GLU A 751 38.11 -5.69 -6.11
N ARG A 752 37.08 -5.25 -6.85
CA ARG A 752 35.70 -5.16 -6.37
C ARG A 752 35.17 -6.53 -5.96
N ARG A 753 35.41 -7.57 -6.75
CA ARG A 753 35.08 -8.96 -6.39
C ARG A 753 35.72 -9.37 -5.06
N ALA A 754 37.03 -9.16 -4.89
CA ALA A 754 37.73 -9.51 -3.66
C ALA A 754 37.15 -8.76 -2.45
N ALA A 755 36.90 -7.46 -2.60
CA ALA A 755 36.33 -6.64 -1.54
C ALA A 755 34.88 -7.03 -1.20
N ALA A 756 34.05 -7.38 -2.19
CA ALA A 756 32.70 -7.88 -1.99
C ALA A 756 32.71 -9.23 -1.25
N ARG A 757 33.55 -10.18 -1.67
CA ARG A 757 33.68 -11.49 -1.00
C ARG A 757 34.13 -11.34 0.45
N ALA A 758 35.10 -10.45 0.72
CA ALA A 758 35.54 -10.15 2.07
C ALA A 758 34.41 -9.58 2.94
N ARG A 759 33.63 -8.62 2.42
CA ARG A 759 32.46 -8.04 3.14
C ARG A 759 31.37 -9.05 3.43
N LEU A 760 31.14 -9.98 2.50
CA LEU A 760 30.17 -11.06 2.65
C LEU A 760 30.67 -12.20 3.56
N GLY A 761 31.92 -12.15 4.03
CA GLY A 761 32.53 -13.20 4.84
C GLY A 761 32.75 -14.51 4.08
N LEU A 762 32.93 -14.45 2.77
CA LEU A 762 33.15 -15.62 1.90
C LEU A 762 34.62 -16.02 1.92
N HIS A 763 34.91 -17.29 2.19
CA HIS A 763 36.27 -17.83 2.12
C HIS A 763 36.67 -18.13 0.66
N ASP A 764 37.98 -18.17 0.39
CA ASP A 764 38.52 -18.40 -0.96
C ASP A 764 38.26 -19.83 -1.49
N ASP A 765 38.09 -20.80 -0.60
CA ASP A 765 37.76 -22.20 -0.91
C ASP A 765 36.26 -22.46 -1.07
N GLN A 766 35.42 -21.43 -0.86
CA GLN A 766 33.96 -21.55 -0.96
C GLN A 766 33.43 -21.06 -2.32
N VAL A 767 32.50 -21.83 -2.86
CA VAL A 767 31.70 -21.48 -4.03
C VAL A 767 30.47 -20.68 -3.60
N ALA A 768 30.38 -19.42 -4.03
CA ALA A 768 29.22 -18.58 -3.79
C ALA A 768 28.16 -18.79 -4.87
N VAL A 769 26.96 -19.23 -4.47
CA VAL A 769 25.83 -19.47 -5.38
C VAL A 769 24.76 -18.40 -5.16
N LEU A 770 24.57 -17.51 -6.12
CA LEU A 770 23.57 -16.45 -6.05
C LEU A 770 22.19 -16.97 -6.46
N HIS A 771 21.22 -16.92 -5.55
CA HIS A 771 19.82 -17.19 -5.85
C HIS A 771 18.99 -15.90 -5.80
N ALA A 772 18.45 -15.50 -6.94
CA ALA A 772 17.74 -14.23 -7.10
C ALA A 772 16.40 -14.42 -7.86
N PRO A 773 15.34 -14.93 -7.19
CA PRO A 773 14.06 -15.16 -7.81
C PRO A 773 13.32 -13.83 -8.09
N THR A 774 12.57 -13.79 -9.19
CA THR A 774 11.77 -12.62 -9.56
C THR A 774 10.52 -12.44 -8.71
N TRP A 775 10.08 -11.19 -8.61
CA TRP A 775 8.78 -10.83 -8.06
C TRP A 775 7.64 -11.49 -8.86
N ARG A 776 6.63 -11.99 -8.14
CA ARG A 776 5.44 -12.63 -8.70
C ARG A 776 4.20 -11.76 -8.43
N ASP A 777 3.64 -11.15 -9.48
CA ASP A 777 2.48 -10.27 -9.33
C ASP A 777 1.18 -11.02 -9.02
N ASP A 778 1.09 -12.28 -9.41
CA ASP A 778 -0.08 -13.15 -9.21
C ASP A 778 -0.27 -13.56 -7.74
N VAL A 779 0.79 -13.45 -6.91
CA VAL A 779 0.71 -13.65 -5.46
C VAL A 779 0.92 -12.35 -4.67
N ALA A 780 1.03 -11.21 -5.37
CA ALA A 780 1.21 -9.92 -4.72
C ALA A 780 -0.07 -9.46 -4.04
N THR A 781 0.04 -9.10 -2.77
CA THR A 781 -1.06 -8.47 -2.02
C THR A 781 -1.27 -7.01 -2.42
N ASN A 782 -0.21 -6.33 -2.86
CA ASN A 782 -0.24 -5.00 -3.47
C ASN A 782 1.08 -4.71 -4.23
N PHE A 783 1.19 -3.52 -4.84
CA PHE A 783 2.36 -3.06 -5.61
C PHE A 783 3.69 -2.95 -4.83
N ARG A 784 3.69 -3.19 -3.52
CA ARG A 784 4.85 -3.17 -2.61
C ARG A 784 4.93 -4.37 -1.66
N ALA A 785 4.06 -5.38 -1.75
CA ALA A 785 4.12 -6.54 -0.87
C ALA A 785 3.65 -7.84 -1.55
N ALA A 786 4.53 -8.86 -1.56
CA ALA A 786 4.28 -10.22 -2.03
C ALA A 786 5.15 -11.20 -1.24
N PRO A 787 4.70 -12.45 -1.03
CA PRO A 787 5.57 -13.52 -0.55
C PRO A 787 6.64 -13.82 -1.60
N MET A 788 7.86 -14.11 -1.13
CA MET A 788 8.95 -14.50 -2.02
C MET A 788 8.73 -15.92 -2.52
N VAL A 789 8.53 -16.07 -3.83
CA VAL A 789 8.41 -17.37 -4.50
C VAL A 789 9.80 -17.77 -5.01
N THR A 790 10.47 -18.68 -4.31
CA THR A 790 11.82 -19.12 -4.68
C THR A 790 11.82 -20.31 -5.64
N HIS A 791 10.83 -21.20 -5.53
CA HIS A 791 10.81 -22.58 -6.06
C HIS A 791 11.98 -23.47 -5.57
N LEU A 792 13.12 -22.87 -5.23
CA LEU A 792 14.26 -23.48 -4.58
C LEU A 792 13.98 -23.66 -3.08
N ASP A 793 14.09 -24.90 -2.59
CA ASP A 793 14.17 -25.18 -1.16
C ASP A 793 15.59 -24.81 -0.68
N VAL A 794 15.76 -23.53 -0.31
CA VAL A 794 17.06 -22.95 0.06
C VAL A 794 17.73 -23.73 1.22
N PRO A 795 17.04 -24.07 2.33
CA PRO A 795 17.64 -24.90 3.38
C PRO A 795 18.09 -26.28 2.89
N ARG A 796 17.32 -26.95 2.03
CA ARG A 796 17.69 -28.26 1.49
C ARG A 796 18.87 -28.16 0.53
N ALA A 797 18.87 -27.18 -0.38
CA ALA A 797 19.97 -26.94 -1.30
C ALA A 797 21.28 -26.66 -0.53
N ALA A 798 21.23 -25.80 0.49
CA ALA A 798 22.38 -25.50 1.35
C ALA A 798 22.97 -26.77 2.01
N ARG A 799 22.11 -27.66 2.53
CA ARG A 799 22.56 -28.93 3.13
C ARG A 799 23.17 -29.87 2.10
N ALA A 800 22.61 -29.92 0.90
CA ALA A 800 23.04 -30.87 -0.13
C ALA A 800 24.34 -30.44 -0.84
N LEU A 801 24.63 -29.14 -0.92
CA LEU A 801 25.87 -28.59 -1.48
C LEU A 801 27.06 -28.68 -0.50
N GLY A 802 26.79 -28.73 0.80
CA GLY A 802 27.83 -28.89 1.83
C GLY A 802 28.61 -27.61 2.13
N ASP A 803 29.69 -27.74 2.90
CA ASP A 803 30.40 -26.60 3.53
C ASP A 803 31.31 -25.82 2.56
N GLY A 804 31.63 -26.42 1.41
CA GLY A 804 32.32 -25.75 0.30
C GLY A 804 31.44 -24.77 -0.49
N HIS A 805 30.18 -24.57 -0.10
CA HIS A 805 29.24 -23.67 -0.79
C HIS A 805 28.55 -22.70 0.17
N VAL A 806 28.28 -21.49 -0.32
CA VAL A 806 27.46 -20.48 0.36
C VAL A 806 26.37 -20.01 -0.60
N LEU A 807 25.10 -20.14 -0.19
CA LEU A 807 23.96 -19.62 -0.96
C LEU A 807 23.69 -18.16 -0.59
N LEU A 808 23.85 -17.26 -1.55
CA LEU A 808 23.48 -15.85 -1.41
C LEU A 808 22.01 -15.69 -1.84
N LEU A 809 21.11 -15.45 -0.89
CA LEU A 809 19.69 -15.26 -1.16
C LEU A 809 19.39 -13.78 -1.39
N ARG A 810 18.99 -13.41 -2.61
CA ARG A 810 18.64 -12.04 -2.99
C ARG A 810 17.15 -11.94 -3.29
N GLY A 811 16.37 -11.46 -2.32
CA GLY A 811 14.97 -11.12 -2.53
C GLY A 811 14.80 -9.84 -3.38
N HIS A 812 13.57 -9.62 -3.87
CA HIS A 812 13.18 -8.34 -4.45
C HIS A 812 13.26 -7.24 -3.36
N ARG A 813 13.46 -5.97 -3.75
CA ARG A 813 13.52 -4.83 -2.81
C ARG A 813 12.27 -4.62 -1.92
N PHE A 814 11.19 -5.33 -2.24
CA PHE A 814 9.92 -5.32 -1.49
C PHE A 814 9.69 -6.61 -0.68
N HIS A 815 10.62 -7.57 -0.71
CA HIS A 815 10.61 -8.72 0.17
C HIS A 815 11.24 -8.36 1.51
N GLU A 816 10.74 -8.96 2.58
CA GLU A 816 11.38 -8.90 3.89
C GLU A 816 12.60 -9.85 3.90
N PRO A 817 13.75 -9.41 4.44
CA PRO A 817 14.94 -10.27 4.54
C PRO A 817 14.69 -11.41 5.54
N GLY A 818 15.12 -12.64 5.26
CA GLY A 818 15.04 -13.78 6.18
C GLY A 818 16.07 -13.75 7.31
N ARG A 819 15.88 -14.62 8.32
CA ARG A 819 16.87 -14.86 9.38
C ARG A 819 18.06 -15.63 8.82
N THR A 820 19.28 -15.16 9.06
CA THR A 820 20.48 -15.99 9.03
C THR A 820 21.04 -16.11 10.44
N GLY A 821 21.09 -17.34 10.97
CA GLY A 821 21.76 -17.60 12.25
C GLY A 821 23.27 -17.47 12.09
N ALA A 822 23.98 -17.20 13.20
CA ALA A 822 25.43 -17.26 13.22
C ALA A 822 25.91 -18.66 12.77
N GLY A 823 26.61 -18.73 11.62
CA GLY A 823 27.15 -19.96 11.01
C GLY A 823 26.49 -20.44 9.71
N ALA A 824 25.70 -19.62 9.01
CA ALA A 824 24.82 -20.12 7.94
C ALA A 824 25.46 -20.26 6.54
N ARG A 825 25.32 -21.46 5.95
CA ARG A 825 25.46 -21.78 4.50
C ARG A 825 24.51 -20.99 3.57
N VAL A 826 23.70 -20.11 4.14
CA VAL A 826 22.75 -19.24 3.44
C VAL A 826 22.95 -17.85 4.00
N LEU A 827 23.32 -16.91 3.16
CA LEU A 827 23.45 -15.49 3.49
C LEU A 827 22.34 -14.73 2.79
N ASP A 828 21.44 -14.10 3.55
CA ASP A 828 20.44 -13.20 2.98
C ASP A 828 21.11 -11.86 2.65
N VAL A 829 21.19 -11.58 1.35
CA VAL A 829 21.79 -10.37 0.79
C VAL A 829 20.73 -9.43 0.23
N THR A 830 19.46 -9.56 0.63
CA THR A 830 18.33 -8.73 0.16
C THR A 830 18.54 -7.24 0.48
N THR A 831 19.19 -6.93 1.60
CA THR A 831 19.49 -5.55 2.01
C THR A 831 20.87 -5.04 1.57
N TYR A 832 21.66 -5.86 0.85
CA TYR A 832 22.95 -5.44 0.31
C TYR A 832 22.71 -4.37 -0.79
N PRO A 833 23.33 -3.18 -0.71
CA PRO A 833 22.91 -2.05 -1.51
C PRO A 833 23.35 -2.11 -2.99
N GLU A 834 24.51 -2.70 -3.28
CA GLU A 834 25.09 -2.74 -4.63
C GLU A 834 24.98 -4.13 -5.24
N VAL A 835 24.20 -4.27 -6.33
CA VAL A 835 23.96 -5.57 -6.97
C VAL A 835 25.19 -6.07 -7.73
N ASN A 836 25.99 -5.18 -8.30
CA ASN A 836 27.18 -5.57 -9.06
C ASN A 836 28.25 -6.23 -8.20
N ASP A 837 28.33 -5.86 -6.91
CA ASP A 837 29.19 -6.54 -5.95
C ASP A 837 28.75 -8.01 -5.77
N LEU A 838 27.43 -8.28 -5.73
CA LEU A 838 26.88 -9.63 -5.62
C LEU A 838 27.11 -10.45 -6.90
N VAL A 839 26.91 -9.83 -8.07
CA VAL A 839 27.19 -10.43 -9.38
C VAL A 839 28.65 -10.84 -9.48
N LEU A 840 29.57 -9.94 -9.10
CA LEU A 840 31.01 -10.20 -9.10
C LEU A 840 31.44 -11.21 -8.04
N ALA A 841 30.77 -11.28 -6.88
CA ALA A 841 31.13 -12.22 -5.82
C ALA A 841 30.72 -13.67 -6.14
N ALA A 842 29.68 -13.86 -6.96
CA ALA A 842 29.12 -15.16 -7.30
C ALA A 842 30.06 -16.01 -8.17
N ASP A 843 30.02 -17.32 -7.96
CA ASP A 843 30.71 -18.35 -8.74
C ASP A 843 29.76 -19.15 -9.65
N ALA A 844 28.48 -19.17 -9.27
CA ALA A 844 27.35 -19.73 -10.00
C ALA A 844 26.06 -18.98 -9.60
N ALA A 845 24.99 -19.15 -10.37
CA ALA A 845 23.67 -18.60 -10.00
C ALA A 845 22.51 -19.57 -10.26
N VAL A 846 21.48 -19.49 -9.43
CA VAL A 846 20.17 -20.13 -9.64
C VAL A 846 19.13 -19.03 -9.81
N LEU A 847 18.64 -18.89 -11.03
CA LEU A 847 17.78 -17.79 -11.45
C LEU A 847 16.43 -18.33 -11.95
N ASP A 848 15.48 -17.43 -12.15
CA ASP A 848 14.25 -17.67 -12.89
C ASP A 848 14.18 -16.66 -14.08
N TYR A 849 13.14 -15.83 -14.15
CA TYR A 849 12.88 -14.87 -15.21
C TYR A 849 13.57 -13.50 -15.01
N THR A 850 14.63 -13.43 -14.20
CA THR A 850 15.30 -12.16 -13.86
C THR A 850 16.15 -11.61 -15.01
N SER A 851 16.21 -10.28 -15.14
CA SER A 851 17.16 -9.60 -16.03
C SER A 851 18.59 -9.63 -15.50
N MET A 852 18.83 -10.08 -14.26
CA MET A 852 20.21 -10.25 -13.75
C MET A 852 21.03 -11.26 -14.55
N ARG A 853 20.39 -12.12 -15.36
CA ARG A 853 21.10 -13.05 -16.26
C ARG A 853 21.98 -12.33 -17.28
N PHE A 854 21.61 -11.11 -17.67
CA PHE A 854 22.43 -10.29 -18.59
C PHE A 854 23.72 -9.84 -17.93
N ASP A 855 23.63 -9.44 -16.67
CA ASP A 855 24.75 -8.96 -15.85
C ASP A 855 25.72 -10.09 -15.50
N LEU A 856 25.18 -11.24 -15.07
CA LEU A 856 25.96 -12.45 -14.76
C LEU A 856 26.63 -13.05 -16.00
N ALA A 857 26.06 -12.85 -17.19
CA ALA A 857 26.68 -13.31 -18.42
C ALA A 857 27.99 -12.58 -18.73
N LEU A 858 28.09 -11.29 -18.37
CA LEU A 858 29.31 -10.49 -18.55
C LEU A 858 30.48 -11.02 -17.72
N THR A 859 30.21 -11.59 -16.54
CA THR A 859 31.25 -12.12 -15.64
C THR A 859 31.64 -13.56 -15.96
N GLY A 860 31.02 -14.18 -16.97
CA GLY A 860 31.24 -15.59 -17.30
C GLY A 860 30.62 -16.55 -16.28
N THR A 861 29.66 -16.09 -15.45
CA THR A 861 29.10 -16.88 -14.36
C THR A 861 28.15 -17.94 -14.91
N PRO A 862 28.37 -19.24 -14.65
CA PRO A 862 27.42 -20.29 -15.05
C PRO A 862 26.09 -20.14 -14.29
N MET A 863 24.99 -20.31 -15.00
CA MET A 863 23.63 -20.08 -14.51
C MET A 863 22.77 -21.33 -14.66
N VAL A 864 21.92 -21.61 -13.67
CA VAL A 864 20.86 -22.63 -13.71
C VAL A 864 19.50 -21.92 -13.62
N PHE A 865 18.58 -22.20 -14.54
CA PHE A 865 17.26 -21.57 -14.59
C PHE A 865 16.18 -22.48 -13.98
N LEU A 866 15.74 -22.19 -12.75
CA LEU A 866 14.69 -22.92 -12.05
C LEU A 866 13.32 -22.32 -12.39
N VAL A 867 12.64 -22.91 -13.37
CA VAL A 867 11.45 -22.34 -14.02
C VAL A 867 10.28 -23.34 -14.14
N PRO A 868 9.81 -23.94 -13.02
CA PRO A 868 8.71 -24.91 -13.06
C PRO A 868 7.36 -24.30 -13.49
N ASP A 869 7.25 -22.97 -13.49
CA ASP A 869 6.06 -22.21 -13.79
C ASP A 869 6.14 -21.46 -15.14
N LEU A 870 7.03 -21.85 -16.07
CA LEU A 870 7.30 -21.09 -17.31
C LEU A 870 6.04 -20.91 -18.18
N ASP A 871 5.26 -21.97 -18.39
CA ASP A 871 4.02 -21.92 -19.18
C ASP A 871 2.99 -20.96 -18.57
N ARG A 872 2.83 -21.05 -17.24
CA ARG A 872 1.96 -20.12 -16.50
C ARG A 872 2.48 -18.68 -16.58
N TYR A 873 3.78 -18.47 -16.41
CA TYR A 873 4.41 -17.15 -16.38
C TYR A 873 4.28 -16.44 -17.73
N SER A 874 4.58 -17.15 -18.82
CA SER A 874 4.51 -16.66 -20.19
C SER A 874 3.08 -16.34 -20.65
N GLY A 875 2.07 -17.06 -20.14
CA GLY A 875 0.66 -16.78 -20.40
C GLY A 875 0.05 -15.61 -19.61
N THR A 876 0.79 -15.00 -18.68
CA THR A 876 0.31 -13.82 -17.93
C THR A 876 0.45 -12.53 -18.75
N GLY A 877 -0.27 -11.47 -18.36
CA GLY A 877 -0.14 -10.11 -18.94
C GLY A 877 1.26 -9.46 -18.81
N ARG A 878 2.27 -10.19 -18.33
CA ARG A 878 3.70 -9.85 -18.38
C ARG A 878 4.47 -10.84 -19.27
N GLY A 879 3.99 -11.05 -20.49
CA GLY A 879 4.67 -11.86 -21.49
C GLY A 879 6.12 -11.41 -21.73
N PHE A 880 6.94 -12.30 -22.30
CA PHE A 880 8.32 -11.95 -22.67
C PHE A 880 8.35 -11.18 -24.00
N LEU A 881 9.30 -10.25 -24.13
CA LEU A 881 9.50 -9.49 -25.38
C LEU A 881 10.14 -10.34 -26.49
N TYR A 882 10.76 -11.44 -26.11
CA TYR A 882 11.35 -12.48 -26.95
C TYR A 882 11.34 -13.81 -26.20
N PRO A 883 11.40 -14.97 -26.87
CA PRO A 883 11.33 -16.28 -26.19
C PRO A 883 12.34 -16.41 -25.05
N PHE A 884 11.85 -16.80 -23.86
CA PHE A 884 12.72 -16.96 -22.69
C PHE A 884 13.69 -18.12 -22.85
N THR A 885 13.22 -19.24 -23.41
CA THR A 885 14.03 -20.45 -23.68
C THR A 885 15.27 -20.14 -24.53
N ASP A 886 15.13 -19.23 -25.49
CA ASP A 886 16.19 -18.88 -26.43
C ASP A 886 17.16 -17.86 -25.84
N SER A 887 16.76 -17.19 -24.76
CA SER A 887 17.53 -16.16 -24.06
C SER A 887 17.97 -16.59 -22.65
N ALA A 888 18.05 -17.89 -22.40
CA ALA A 888 18.54 -18.49 -21.16
C ALA A 888 19.88 -19.20 -21.42
N PRO A 889 21.03 -18.60 -21.08
CA PRO A 889 22.36 -19.20 -21.31
C PRO A 889 22.72 -20.25 -20.24
N GLY A 890 21.89 -21.29 -20.10
CA GLY A 890 22.04 -22.33 -19.07
C GLY A 890 20.91 -23.36 -19.10
N PRO A 891 21.01 -24.45 -18.30
CA PRO A 891 19.98 -25.47 -18.21
C PRO A 891 18.69 -24.91 -17.58
N LEU A 892 17.55 -25.29 -18.15
CA LEU A 892 16.23 -25.08 -17.57
C LEU A 892 15.87 -26.32 -16.75
N VAL A 893 15.54 -26.12 -15.46
CA VAL A 893 15.21 -27.17 -14.51
C VAL A 893 13.90 -26.85 -13.79
N ALA A 894 13.24 -27.88 -13.26
CA ALA A 894 11.96 -27.73 -12.56
C ALA A 894 12.09 -27.94 -11.04
N THR A 895 13.18 -28.55 -10.58
CA THR A 895 13.31 -28.98 -9.19
C THR A 895 14.61 -28.52 -8.51
N THR A 896 14.57 -28.47 -7.17
CA THR A 896 15.75 -28.21 -6.35
C THR A 896 16.85 -29.27 -6.56
N ASP A 897 16.47 -30.54 -6.76
CA ASP A 897 17.45 -31.64 -6.88
C ASP A 897 18.23 -31.58 -8.19
N GLU A 898 17.58 -31.21 -9.29
CA GLU A 898 18.25 -30.96 -10.59
C GLU A 898 19.24 -29.80 -10.48
N ALA A 899 18.82 -28.69 -9.86
CA ALA A 899 19.69 -27.53 -9.65
C ALA A 899 20.91 -27.90 -8.80
N VAL A 900 20.71 -28.59 -7.67
CA VAL A 900 21.82 -29.04 -6.80
C VAL A 900 22.76 -29.99 -7.53
N THR A 901 22.24 -30.88 -8.37
CA THR A 901 23.07 -31.84 -9.13
C THR A 901 24.03 -31.11 -10.06
N LEU A 902 23.54 -30.11 -10.79
CA LEU A 902 24.35 -29.30 -11.70
C LEU A 902 25.39 -28.45 -10.95
N LEU A 903 25.00 -27.88 -9.81
CA LEU A 903 25.89 -27.03 -9.00
C LEU A 903 27.06 -27.78 -8.36
N ARG A 904 26.93 -29.10 -8.12
CA ARG A 904 28.01 -29.92 -7.55
C ARG A 904 29.19 -30.13 -8.50
N ASP A 905 28.97 -30.05 -9.82
CA ASP A 905 30.00 -30.17 -10.84
C ASP A 905 30.07 -28.89 -11.69
N LEU A 906 30.49 -27.82 -11.03
CA LEU A 906 30.61 -26.50 -11.66
C LEU A 906 31.53 -26.49 -12.90
N PRO A 907 32.69 -27.19 -12.93
CA PRO A 907 33.51 -27.29 -14.14
C PRO A 907 32.77 -27.92 -15.34
N ALA A 908 32.00 -28.99 -15.11
CA ALA A 908 31.20 -29.59 -16.17
C ALA A 908 30.09 -28.65 -16.65
N LEU A 909 29.38 -27.99 -15.73
CA LEU A 909 28.34 -27.01 -16.07
C LEU A 909 28.90 -25.87 -16.92
N ARG A 910 30.06 -25.31 -16.53
CA ARG A 910 30.74 -24.24 -17.30
C ARG A 910 31.10 -24.70 -18.70
N THR A 911 31.66 -25.90 -18.83
CA THR A 911 32.08 -26.44 -20.12
C THR A 911 30.89 -26.69 -21.03
N ALA A 912 29.81 -27.26 -20.49
CA ALA A 912 28.62 -27.61 -21.27
C ALA A 912 27.89 -26.40 -21.87
N TYR A 913 27.90 -25.25 -21.18
CA TYR A 913 27.13 -24.05 -21.57
C TYR A 913 28.00 -22.86 -21.99
N ALA A 914 29.31 -23.06 -22.20
CA ALA A 914 30.22 -21.99 -22.60
C ALA A 914 29.83 -21.34 -23.94
N ASP A 915 29.44 -22.15 -24.93
CA ASP A 915 29.02 -21.66 -26.25
C ASP A 915 27.68 -20.91 -26.19
N ASP A 916 26.75 -21.36 -25.35
CA ASP A 916 25.47 -20.69 -25.13
C ASP A 916 25.67 -19.32 -24.50
N LEU A 917 26.56 -19.24 -23.49
CA LEU A 917 26.94 -17.99 -22.85
C LEU A 917 27.63 -17.02 -23.82
N ALA A 918 28.53 -17.53 -24.67
CA ALA A 918 29.21 -16.73 -25.69
C ALA A 918 28.22 -16.16 -26.72
N ARG A 919 27.29 -16.97 -27.23
CA ARG A 919 26.23 -16.49 -28.15
C ARG A 919 25.32 -15.47 -27.49
N PHE A 920 24.94 -15.71 -26.24
CA PHE A 920 24.14 -14.77 -25.46
C PHE A 920 24.85 -13.42 -25.32
N ASN A 921 26.14 -13.41 -24.95
CA ASN A 921 26.92 -12.18 -24.86
C ASN A 921 27.06 -11.47 -26.22
N ALA A 922 27.30 -12.21 -27.30
CA ALA A 922 27.37 -11.63 -28.64
C ALA A 922 26.04 -10.99 -29.09
N THR A 923 24.92 -11.47 -28.58
CA THR A 923 23.58 -10.98 -28.95
C THR A 923 23.16 -9.78 -28.10
N TYR A 924 23.37 -9.85 -26.79
CA TYR A 924 22.81 -8.89 -25.85
C TYR A 924 23.84 -7.93 -25.25
N ASN A 925 25.10 -8.35 -25.16
CA ASN A 925 26.15 -7.67 -24.40
C ASN A 925 27.33 -7.19 -25.26
N ALA A 926 27.19 -7.18 -26.59
CA ALA A 926 28.29 -6.89 -27.51
C ALA A 926 28.96 -5.53 -27.30
N ASP A 927 28.21 -4.53 -26.83
CA ASP A 927 28.68 -3.15 -26.61
C ASP A 927 29.14 -2.89 -25.16
N GLN A 928 29.25 -3.92 -24.31
CA GLN A 928 29.65 -3.80 -22.91
C GLN A 928 31.18 -3.97 -22.77
N ASP A 929 31.91 -2.87 -22.96
CA ASP A 929 33.37 -2.80 -23.00
C ASP A 929 34.00 -2.05 -21.80
N GLY A 930 33.19 -1.64 -20.81
CA GLY A 930 33.67 -0.88 -19.65
C GLY A 930 33.68 0.63 -19.84
N HIS A 931 33.10 1.15 -20.93
CA HIS A 931 33.09 2.57 -21.27
C HIS A 931 31.70 3.12 -21.62
N ALA A 932 30.62 2.48 -21.18
CA ALA A 932 29.26 2.94 -21.45
C ALA A 932 28.95 4.28 -20.76
N ALA A 933 29.34 4.46 -19.50
CA ALA A 933 29.17 5.72 -18.76
C ALA A 933 29.89 6.88 -19.47
N ALA A 934 31.12 6.64 -19.94
CA ALA A 934 31.92 7.58 -20.71
C ALA A 934 31.21 8.06 -21.98
N ARG A 935 30.61 7.15 -22.74
CA ARG A 935 29.85 7.47 -23.95
C ARG A 935 28.59 8.28 -23.66
N VAL A 936 27.91 7.97 -22.56
CA VAL A 936 26.73 8.73 -22.13
C VAL A 936 27.11 10.15 -21.70
N VAL A 937 28.17 10.30 -20.91
CA VAL A 937 28.66 11.63 -20.48
C VAL A 937 29.10 12.45 -21.68
N GLU A 938 29.86 11.87 -22.62
CA GLU A 938 30.26 12.54 -23.86
C GLU A 938 29.05 13.03 -24.68
N HIS A 939 28.02 12.20 -24.84
CA HIS A 939 26.82 12.60 -25.57
C HIS A 939 26.06 13.76 -24.90
N LEU A 940 26.06 13.80 -23.57
CA LEU A 940 25.27 14.75 -22.80
C LEU A 940 26.04 16.04 -22.45
N TRP A 941 27.36 16.02 -22.36
CA TRP A 941 28.16 17.19 -21.92
C TRP A 941 29.41 17.47 -22.76
N GLY A 942 29.70 16.66 -23.80
CA GLY A 942 30.82 16.84 -24.73
C GLY A 942 30.58 17.84 -25.85
#